data_AF-A0AAN6BT70-F1
#
_entry.id   AF-A0AAN6BT70-F1
#
_cell.length_a   1.000
_cell.length_b   1.000
_cell.length_c   1.000
_cell.angle_alpha   90.00
_cell.angle_beta   90.00
_cell.angle_gamma   90.00
#
_symmetry.space_group_name_H-M   'P 1'
#
loop_
_entity.id
_entity.type
_entity.pdbx_description
1 polymer ?
#
loop_
_entity_poly.entity_id
_entity_poly.type
_entity_poly.pdbx_seq_one_letter_code
_entity_poly.pdbx_strand_id
1 'polypeptide(L)'
;MVRMSDQTRVDQYLMDKIQSRRERLFKTHNNRPQLELTSIFKSRDINGRWSVRPESPVKINGISELRQVEETDNYASSCIQIYTVRHLRSWTTLDISYETIEHLLAAHNVFDHFWRCILTFGIKFQENEYDFPPFRANNEQNTHSRVDELAYVIRRVEPNNSPTDRGVCPWSIRQTGVYHKMVYPNRHSQFSIRSTSVFILIAPSHVAEKSIAYRLPENVSQDDTCRQDFLIHECIVRDSLKGWMDYQAWLEAESKQIANRVLVLDILQRGKNGEPRSIYVSAEDRQRLKQLEDYITDMLVILQTMVDSISRIGKACRRHCQTSCNGTGSCLCSHEIEGFEECAAEAQTSLNRAKVLRERVQSTEQLCLHLSDLLAYEEAAALTQLAYASRIESEEMVKLAARSARDAAAVKVLTIIGLVYLPTTIVSVRVDGLSPHYPRAPLDRQSSSGLQSDRSISRRSSLDVASSPFSPLHELQESLSSASIEPDSSGHVVYVPLSSLKELITESKVEDILREEGLVQGRNAETEARRIVRTSMKLFAILVSRKRGADILRFLDEGISDTDLPFFMKPARTGSERMTLQTNGGRDIKALSEWTDPEIKSLAKKQWRMLAPVFEQGKHYDFPVAQILPFTNSGRIEIESGFSEVFQAFIHPAHHTFRNFPGCRDRQAVVAVKKLFSFDPSRFQIERDMHMTLRKTSGPHPHLISLLFTYKEGSKFHLVFPWADVNLRNYWKRIPLEQIDYHKVLWSLKQMTGLASALSLIHGFQLPDDRQPGRYFGRHGDLKAENIVWFPSYPGCTDSDGILQITDLGLASLHSIGSVSNGDPAGMLGTKTYRPPDNHRNLRISRKWDIWSLGCLYLEFITWIVLGFDAIVEFAELRGAEGGEADEFSEDYFYTTDLRGIRPSVKAWVTRLSEDERCSDMLYDLLCLIMWKMIRIEPNDRIDSQQLHQQLLNLLEQASSNGTYLVRASERSPI
;
A
#
# COMPACT_ATOMS: atom_id res chain seq x y z
N MET A 1 25.98 -20.84 -32.10
CA MET A 1 25.47 -21.38 -30.82
C MET A 1 26.41 -20.96 -29.70
N VAL A 2 25.93 -20.92 -28.44
CA VAL A 2 26.59 -20.32 -27.25
C VAL A 2 26.52 -18.78 -27.17
N ARG A 3 25.30 -18.28 -26.88
CA ARG A 3 24.96 -17.11 -26.03
C ARG A 3 23.41 -16.94 -26.02
N MET A 4 22.71 -17.95 -25.50
CA MET A 4 21.22 -17.98 -25.45
C MET A 4 20.72 -18.76 -24.21
N SER A 5 21.17 -18.41 -23.00
CA SER A 5 20.83 -19.21 -21.81
C SER A 5 20.60 -18.47 -20.50
N ASP A 6 20.52 -17.12 -20.48
CA ASP A 6 20.14 -16.38 -19.25
C ASP A 6 19.26 -15.13 -19.47
N GLN A 7 19.23 -14.55 -20.68
CA GLN A 7 18.50 -13.31 -20.95
C GLN A 7 16.97 -13.51 -21.04
N THR A 8 16.54 -14.67 -21.55
CA THR A 8 15.16 -14.97 -21.95
C THR A 8 14.11 -15.05 -20.82
N ARG A 9 14.51 -15.01 -19.55
CA ARG A 9 13.58 -15.14 -18.40
C ARG A 9 13.28 -13.81 -17.70
N VAL A 10 14.17 -12.82 -17.83
CA VAL A 10 13.98 -11.48 -17.24
C VAL A 10 13.11 -10.61 -18.14
N ASP A 11 13.22 -10.79 -19.46
CA ASP A 11 12.51 -9.98 -20.45
C ASP A 11 11.03 -10.35 -20.55
N GLN A 12 10.66 -11.63 -20.44
CA GLN A 12 9.25 -12.05 -20.50
C GLN A 12 8.42 -11.38 -19.39
N TYR A 13 8.89 -11.38 -18.14
CA TYR A 13 8.17 -10.71 -17.04
C TYR A 13 8.05 -9.19 -17.24
N LEU A 14 9.07 -8.56 -17.84
CA LEU A 14 9.02 -7.14 -18.17
C LEU A 14 7.98 -6.87 -19.26
N MET A 15 7.96 -7.66 -20.33
CA MET A 15 6.98 -7.57 -21.40
C MET A 15 5.55 -7.86 -20.92
N ASP A 16 5.35 -8.86 -20.06
CA ASP A 16 4.06 -9.15 -19.42
C ASP A 16 3.58 -7.97 -18.55
N LYS A 17 4.49 -7.32 -17.78
CA LYS A 17 4.18 -6.12 -16.98
C LYS A 17 3.90 -4.88 -17.85
N ILE A 18 4.50 -4.79 -19.04
CA ILE A 18 4.20 -3.75 -20.04
C ILE A 18 2.82 -3.99 -20.66
N GLN A 19 2.55 -5.18 -21.20
CA GLN A 19 1.28 -5.49 -21.88
C GLN A 19 0.08 -5.39 -20.92
N SER A 20 0.18 -5.93 -19.71
CA SER A 20 -0.88 -5.86 -18.70
C SER A 20 -1.19 -4.43 -18.21
N ARG A 21 -0.29 -3.46 -18.43
CA ARG A 21 -0.51 -2.04 -18.11
C ARG A 21 -0.67 -1.13 -19.33
N ARG A 22 -0.65 -1.65 -20.56
CA ARG A 22 -0.64 -0.89 -21.82
C ARG A 22 -1.72 0.20 -21.88
N GLU A 23 -2.98 -0.18 -21.67
CA GLU A 23 -4.14 0.75 -21.66
C GLU A 23 -4.07 1.82 -20.56
N ARG A 24 -3.34 1.54 -19.47
CA ARG A 24 -3.15 2.45 -18.33
C ARG A 24 -1.91 3.33 -18.48
N LEU A 25 -1.00 3.01 -19.40
CA LEU A 25 0.19 3.81 -19.70
C LEU A 25 0.03 4.69 -20.94
N PHE A 26 -0.63 4.22 -21.99
CA PHE A 26 -0.58 4.82 -23.32
C PHE A 26 -2.00 5.13 -23.82
N LYS A 27 -2.30 6.42 -24.04
CA LYS A 27 -3.54 6.87 -24.69
C LYS A 27 -3.22 8.14 -25.49
N THR A 28 -3.51 8.13 -26.77
CA THR A 28 -3.26 9.25 -27.69
C THR A 28 -4.39 10.28 -27.59
N HIS A 29 -4.06 11.57 -27.49
CA HIS A 29 -5.06 12.64 -27.47
C HIS A 29 -5.05 13.45 -28.78
N ASN A 30 -6.17 13.45 -29.51
CA ASN A 30 -6.30 14.04 -30.86
C ASN A 30 -5.91 15.54 -30.99
N ASN A 31 -5.81 16.26 -29.88
CA ASN A 31 -5.51 17.70 -29.84
C ASN A 31 -4.04 18.01 -29.50
N ARG A 32 -3.16 17.00 -29.40
CA ARG A 32 -1.76 17.15 -28.96
C ARG A 32 -0.81 16.23 -29.74
N PRO A 33 0.47 16.64 -29.92
CA PRO A 33 1.47 15.78 -30.56
C PRO A 33 1.87 14.63 -29.65
N GLN A 34 2.04 13.42 -30.22
CA GLN A 34 2.49 12.26 -29.45
C GLN A 34 3.96 12.36 -29.03
N LEU A 35 4.76 12.97 -29.89
CA LEU A 35 6.19 13.21 -29.73
C LEU A 35 6.53 14.61 -30.23
N GLU A 36 7.41 15.29 -29.52
CA GLU A 36 8.06 16.51 -30.01
C GLU A 36 9.57 16.26 -30.14
N LEU A 37 10.10 16.28 -31.36
CA LEU A 37 11.54 16.17 -31.64
C LEU A 37 12.16 17.57 -31.73
N THR A 38 13.18 17.83 -30.92
CA THR A 38 14.07 18.99 -31.08
C THR A 38 15.45 18.51 -31.56
N SER A 39 15.77 18.79 -32.82
CA SER A 39 17.10 18.51 -33.41
C SER A 39 18.01 19.73 -33.28
N ILE A 40 19.28 19.48 -32.92
CA ILE A 40 20.29 20.50 -32.64
C ILE A 40 21.49 20.29 -33.58
N PHE A 41 21.79 21.31 -34.39
CA PHE A 41 22.81 21.26 -35.43
C PHE A 41 24.04 22.08 -35.06
N LYS A 42 25.24 21.54 -35.36
CA LYS A 42 26.52 22.24 -35.20
C LYS A 42 27.05 22.67 -36.57
N SER A 43 27.01 23.97 -36.83
CA SER A 43 27.55 24.59 -38.05
C SER A 43 28.80 25.41 -37.72
N ARG A 44 29.66 25.64 -38.72
CA ARG A 44 30.86 26.46 -38.58
C ARG A 44 30.68 27.72 -39.41
N ASP A 45 30.92 28.89 -38.82
CA ASP A 45 30.85 30.17 -39.52
C ASP A 45 32.07 30.38 -40.44
N ILE A 46 32.01 31.43 -41.27
CA ILE A 46 33.09 31.82 -42.19
C ILE A 46 34.41 32.19 -41.47
N ASN A 47 34.37 32.47 -40.17
CA ASN A 47 35.52 32.79 -39.34
C ASN A 47 36.06 31.57 -38.58
N GLY A 48 35.52 30.37 -38.86
CA GLY A 48 35.92 29.13 -38.24
C GLY A 48 35.41 28.92 -36.81
N ARG A 49 34.49 29.77 -36.30
CA ARG A 49 33.80 29.57 -35.02
C ARG A 49 32.66 28.59 -35.20
N TRP A 50 32.41 27.75 -34.21
CA TRP A 50 31.21 26.94 -34.17
C TRP A 50 30.00 27.77 -33.73
N SER A 51 28.83 27.46 -34.29
CA SER A 51 27.55 27.92 -33.78
C SER A 51 26.59 26.73 -33.68
N VAL A 52 25.80 26.73 -32.61
CA VAL A 52 24.80 25.69 -32.36
C VAL A 52 23.44 26.33 -32.50
N ARG A 53 22.60 25.75 -33.36
CA ARG A 53 21.24 26.21 -33.61
C ARG A 53 20.27 25.06 -33.30
N PRO A 54 19.39 25.20 -32.30
CA PRO A 54 18.22 24.34 -32.18
C PRO A 54 17.25 24.67 -33.32
N GLU A 55 16.68 23.66 -33.95
CA GLU A 55 15.54 23.87 -34.85
C GLU A 55 14.23 24.00 -34.07
N SER A 56 13.17 24.44 -34.76
CA SER A 56 11.84 24.48 -34.16
C SER A 56 11.34 23.05 -33.90
N PRO A 57 10.73 22.75 -32.74
CA PRO A 57 10.30 21.40 -32.41
C PRO A 57 9.35 20.81 -33.47
N VAL A 58 9.73 19.67 -34.03
CA VAL A 58 8.92 18.90 -34.99
C VAL A 58 7.90 18.08 -34.22
N LYS A 59 6.62 18.27 -34.55
CA LYS A 59 5.51 17.54 -33.96
C LYS A 59 5.27 16.24 -34.72
N ILE A 60 5.19 15.14 -33.99
CA ILE A 60 5.02 13.78 -34.52
C ILE A 60 3.79 13.17 -33.86
N ASN A 61 2.82 12.75 -34.68
CA ASN A 61 1.50 12.24 -34.28
C ASN A 61 1.35 10.75 -34.56
N GLY A 62 2.37 10.07 -35.10
CA GLY A 62 2.34 8.64 -35.36
C GLY A 62 3.59 8.10 -36.07
N ILE A 63 3.62 6.78 -36.26
CA ILE A 63 4.77 6.03 -36.80
C ILE A 63 5.20 6.51 -38.19
N SER A 64 4.25 6.84 -39.07
CA SER A 64 4.56 7.29 -40.44
C SER A 64 5.33 8.62 -40.45
N GLU A 65 4.96 9.55 -39.57
CA GLU A 65 5.66 10.83 -39.42
C GLU A 65 7.04 10.62 -38.75
N LEU A 66 7.12 9.75 -37.75
CA LEU A 66 8.39 9.40 -37.10
C LEU A 66 9.40 8.84 -38.12
N ARG A 67 8.98 7.90 -38.97
CA ARG A 67 9.84 7.33 -40.02
C ARG A 67 10.31 8.35 -41.05
N GLN A 68 9.43 9.25 -41.50
CA GLN A 68 9.82 10.32 -42.43
C GLN A 68 10.89 11.24 -41.82
N VAL A 69 10.78 11.52 -40.53
CA VAL A 69 11.77 12.31 -39.79
C VAL A 69 13.08 11.53 -39.63
N GLU A 70 13.03 10.25 -39.25
CA GLU A 70 14.22 9.38 -39.14
C GLU A 70 14.94 9.17 -40.49
N GLU A 71 14.20 9.02 -41.59
CA GLU A 71 14.73 8.94 -42.95
C GLU A 71 15.39 10.25 -43.39
N THR A 72 14.82 11.41 -43.00
CA THR A 72 15.37 12.73 -43.32
C THR A 72 16.61 13.05 -42.48
N ASP A 73 16.58 12.77 -41.17
CA ASP A 73 17.70 13.02 -40.26
C ASP A 73 18.89 12.08 -40.50
N ASN A 74 18.69 10.88 -41.06
CA ASN A 74 19.79 10.01 -41.52
C ASN A 74 20.69 10.65 -42.59
N TYR A 75 20.22 11.69 -43.30
CA TYR A 75 21.02 12.49 -44.22
C TYR A 75 21.49 13.84 -43.62
N ALA A 76 21.01 14.21 -42.42
CA ALA A 76 21.24 15.51 -41.80
C ALA A 76 22.34 15.47 -40.72
N SER A 77 23.11 16.56 -40.60
CA SER A 77 24.27 16.63 -39.68
C SER A 77 23.89 17.04 -38.25
N SER A 78 22.82 16.48 -37.69
CA SER A 78 22.40 16.75 -36.30
C SER A 78 23.41 16.15 -35.31
N CYS A 79 23.61 16.82 -34.18
CA CYS A 79 24.55 16.37 -33.14
C CYS A 79 23.84 15.97 -31.85
N ILE A 80 22.68 16.55 -31.54
CA ILE A 80 21.82 16.15 -30.43
C ILE A 80 20.37 16.11 -30.93
N GLN A 81 19.67 15.01 -30.66
CA GLN A 81 18.23 14.84 -30.86
C GLN A 81 17.55 14.70 -29.49
N ILE A 82 16.47 15.44 -29.25
CA ILE A 82 15.69 15.37 -28.00
C ILE A 82 14.24 15.03 -28.34
N TYR A 83 13.81 13.81 -28.00
CA TYR A 83 12.44 13.35 -28.11
C TYR A 83 11.71 13.59 -26.79
N THR A 84 10.66 14.41 -26.80
CA THR A 84 9.83 14.69 -25.62
C THR A 84 8.49 13.97 -25.72
N VAL A 85 8.17 13.14 -24.72
CA VAL A 85 6.85 12.54 -24.49
C VAL A 85 6.15 13.29 -23.37
N ARG A 86 4.91 13.74 -23.58
CA ARG A 86 4.13 14.49 -22.59
C ARG A 86 3.07 13.61 -21.91
N HIS A 87 2.48 14.13 -20.85
CA HIS A 87 1.24 13.63 -20.25
C HIS A 87 0.33 14.80 -19.89
N LEU A 88 -0.95 14.54 -19.59
CA LEU A 88 -1.83 15.57 -19.06
C LEU A 88 -1.48 15.90 -17.61
N ARG A 89 -1.25 14.89 -16.75
CA ARG A 89 -0.82 15.03 -15.35
C ARG A 89 -0.01 13.82 -14.86
N SER A 90 0.60 13.93 -13.66
CA SER A 90 1.41 12.88 -13.01
C SER A 90 0.83 11.46 -13.12
N TRP A 91 -0.49 11.30 -12.95
CA TRP A 91 -1.20 10.01 -12.87
C TRP A 91 -2.15 9.78 -14.06
N THR A 92 -1.98 10.48 -15.18
CA THR A 92 -2.65 10.12 -16.45
C THR A 92 -1.75 9.24 -17.30
N THR A 93 -2.33 8.67 -18.35
CA THR A 93 -1.58 8.09 -19.47
C THR A 93 -0.57 9.10 -20.05
N LEU A 94 0.52 8.55 -20.59
CA LEU A 94 1.41 9.23 -21.52
C LEU A 94 0.66 9.44 -22.84
N ASP A 95 0.84 10.62 -23.41
CA ASP A 95 0.19 11.08 -24.65
C ASP A 95 0.94 10.51 -25.87
N ILE A 96 0.97 9.18 -25.99
CA ILE A 96 1.69 8.45 -27.05
C ILE A 96 1.06 7.07 -27.21
N SER A 97 1.03 6.52 -28.42
CA SER A 97 0.61 5.13 -28.65
C SER A 97 1.70 4.15 -28.22
N TYR A 98 1.31 2.93 -27.85
CA TYR A 98 2.26 1.86 -27.51
C TYR A 98 3.21 1.57 -28.68
N GLU A 99 2.66 1.55 -29.89
CA GLU A 99 3.33 1.25 -31.14
C GLU A 99 4.31 2.37 -31.54
N THR A 100 3.97 3.64 -31.27
CA THR A 100 4.88 4.78 -31.48
C THR A 100 6.08 4.71 -30.53
N ILE A 101 5.88 4.46 -29.24
CA ILE A 101 6.99 4.39 -28.27
C ILE A 101 7.85 3.14 -28.49
N GLU A 102 7.23 1.97 -28.76
CA GLU A 102 7.95 0.73 -29.08
C GLU A 102 8.82 0.90 -30.33
N HIS A 103 8.30 1.57 -31.37
CA HIS A 103 9.07 1.86 -32.57
C HIS A 103 10.24 2.81 -32.31
N LEU A 104 10.04 3.90 -31.55
CA LEU A 104 11.11 4.85 -31.19
C LEU A 104 12.25 4.17 -30.41
N LEU A 105 11.91 3.31 -29.43
CA LEU A 105 12.90 2.59 -28.64
C LEU A 105 13.67 1.56 -29.48
N ALA A 106 12.99 0.89 -30.41
CA ALA A 106 13.62 -0.04 -31.34
C ALA A 106 14.55 0.67 -32.35
N ALA A 107 14.09 1.79 -32.93
CA ALA A 107 14.84 2.57 -33.93
C ALA A 107 16.18 3.10 -33.38
N HIS A 108 16.19 3.57 -32.13
CA HIS A 108 17.40 4.04 -31.46
C HIS A 108 18.18 2.94 -30.73
N ASN A 109 17.74 1.68 -30.79
CA ASN A 109 18.28 0.53 -30.06
C ASN A 109 18.50 0.85 -28.57
N VAL A 110 17.40 1.17 -27.87
CA VAL A 110 17.40 1.55 -26.45
C VAL A 110 17.37 0.30 -25.57
N PHE A 111 18.28 0.19 -24.59
CA PHE A 111 18.29 -0.92 -23.65
C PHE A 111 17.00 -1.07 -22.80
N ASP A 112 16.63 -2.32 -22.48
CA ASP A 112 15.34 -2.66 -21.84
C ASP A 112 15.13 -2.04 -20.45
N HIS A 113 16.20 -1.55 -19.82
CA HIS A 113 16.10 -0.84 -18.55
C HIS A 113 15.27 0.44 -18.63
N PHE A 114 15.17 1.10 -19.79
CA PHE A 114 14.35 2.31 -19.90
C PHE A 114 12.84 2.02 -19.85
N TRP A 115 12.39 0.82 -20.25
CA TRP A 115 11.00 0.40 -20.02
C TRP A 115 10.62 0.41 -18.54
N ARG A 116 11.56 0.13 -17.63
CA ARG A 116 11.32 0.23 -16.18
C ARG A 116 11.11 1.68 -15.74
N CYS A 117 11.73 2.65 -16.41
CA CYS A 117 11.47 4.07 -16.20
C CYS A 117 10.10 4.47 -16.75
N ILE A 118 9.72 4.00 -17.94
CA ILE A 118 8.39 4.22 -18.53
C ILE A 118 7.28 3.64 -17.64
N LEU A 119 7.50 2.47 -17.03
CA LEU A 119 6.57 1.83 -16.09
C LEU A 119 6.31 2.62 -14.81
N THR A 120 7.08 3.65 -14.47
CA THR A 120 6.73 4.55 -13.34
C THR A 120 5.71 5.62 -13.73
N PHE A 121 5.21 5.66 -14.96
CA PHE A 121 4.17 6.57 -15.44
C PHE A 121 2.82 5.85 -15.62
N GLY A 122 1.81 6.59 -16.11
CA GLY A 122 0.46 6.09 -16.34
C GLY A 122 -0.46 6.23 -15.12
N ILE A 123 -1.66 5.66 -15.26
CA ILE A 123 -2.70 5.63 -14.24
C ILE A 123 -2.26 4.71 -13.08
N LYS A 124 -2.37 5.24 -11.86
CA LYS A 124 -2.07 4.56 -10.59
C LYS A 124 -3.20 4.78 -9.58
N PHE A 125 -3.35 3.85 -8.65
CA PHE A 125 -4.24 3.98 -7.50
C PHE A 125 -3.51 4.47 -6.25
N GLN A 126 -2.24 4.09 -6.11
CA GLN A 126 -1.30 4.54 -5.09
C GLN A 126 0.08 4.67 -5.73
N GLU A 127 0.90 5.59 -5.21
CA GLU A 127 2.31 5.68 -5.57
C GLU A 127 3.13 4.74 -4.68
N ASN A 128 4.05 3.98 -5.28
CA ASN A 128 4.92 3.06 -4.55
C ASN A 128 6.38 3.47 -4.80
N GLU A 129 7.02 4.10 -3.83
CA GLU A 129 8.41 4.57 -3.96
C GLU A 129 9.41 3.43 -4.24
N TYR A 130 9.06 2.19 -3.92
CA TYR A 130 9.88 1.00 -4.20
C TYR A 130 9.74 0.44 -5.63
N ASP A 131 8.75 0.87 -6.42
CA ASP A 131 8.64 0.51 -7.85
C ASP A 131 9.58 1.35 -8.74
N PHE A 132 10.21 2.41 -8.21
CA PHE A 132 11.09 3.28 -8.98
C PHE A 132 12.44 2.61 -9.29
N PRO A 133 12.87 2.56 -10.56
CA PRO A 133 14.13 1.92 -10.93
C PRO A 133 15.32 2.78 -10.49
N PRO A 134 16.39 2.18 -9.96
CA PRO A 134 17.64 2.90 -9.70
C PRO A 134 18.29 3.32 -11.01
N PHE A 135 19.09 4.39 -10.99
CA PHE A 135 19.91 4.83 -12.12
C PHE A 135 20.68 3.65 -12.74
N ARG A 136 20.51 3.46 -14.05
CA ARG A 136 21.25 2.50 -14.87
C ARG A 136 22.12 3.25 -15.88
N ALA A 137 23.27 2.66 -16.14
CA ALA A 137 24.11 3.03 -17.28
C ALA A 137 24.63 1.77 -17.96
N ASN A 138 24.67 1.79 -19.28
CA ASN A 138 25.36 0.81 -20.11
C ASN A 138 26.58 1.48 -20.76
N ASN A 139 27.63 0.71 -21.03
CA ASN A 139 28.82 1.19 -21.72
C ASN A 139 29.34 0.08 -22.62
N GLU A 140 29.15 0.25 -23.92
CA GLU A 140 29.55 -0.71 -24.95
C GLU A 140 30.70 -0.13 -25.77
N GLN A 141 31.77 -0.91 -25.93
CA GLN A 141 32.93 -0.48 -26.70
C GLN A 141 33.21 -1.48 -27.82
N ASN A 142 33.01 -1.03 -29.05
CA ASN A 142 33.28 -1.77 -30.27
C ASN A 142 34.56 -1.25 -30.95
N THR A 143 35.03 -1.97 -31.97
CA THR A 143 36.24 -1.60 -32.74
C THR A 143 36.13 -0.24 -33.44
N HIS A 144 34.92 0.24 -33.74
CA HIS A 144 34.67 1.46 -34.51
C HIS A 144 34.09 2.62 -33.68
N SER A 145 33.40 2.34 -32.57
CA SER A 145 32.75 3.35 -31.73
C SER A 145 32.61 2.88 -30.28
N ARG A 146 32.40 3.84 -29.37
CA ARG A 146 31.97 3.60 -27.99
C ARG A 146 30.60 4.22 -27.78
N VAL A 147 29.72 3.52 -27.07
CA VAL A 147 28.36 3.94 -26.75
C VAL A 147 28.22 3.97 -25.23
N ASP A 148 27.83 5.11 -24.68
CA ASP A 148 27.42 5.24 -23.27
C ASP A 148 25.92 5.55 -23.23
N GLU A 149 25.13 4.69 -22.56
CA GLU A 149 23.71 4.90 -22.32
C GLU A 149 23.44 5.17 -20.84
N LEU A 150 22.51 6.07 -20.52
CA LEU A 150 22.06 6.40 -19.17
C LEU A 150 20.52 6.33 -19.12
N ALA A 151 19.95 5.76 -18.06
CA ALA A 151 18.52 5.88 -17.76
C ALA A 151 18.25 6.08 -16.27
N TYR A 152 17.36 7.01 -15.95
CA TYR A 152 16.90 7.28 -14.60
C TYR A 152 15.54 7.98 -14.58
N VAL A 153 14.89 7.97 -13.42
CA VAL A 153 13.74 8.83 -13.10
C VAL A 153 14.17 9.76 -11.97
N ILE A 154 13.87 11.05 -12.10
CA ILE A 154 14.15 12.04 -11.05
C ILE A 154 12.87 12.79 -10.70
N ARG A 155 12.66 13.08 -9.41
CA ARG A 155 11.42 13.65 -8.89
C ARG A 155 11.62 15.10 -8.42
N ARG A 156 10.56 15.88 -8.37
CA ARG A 156 10.57 17.30 -7.99
C ARG A 156 9.28 17.65 -7.25
N VAL A 157 9.28 18.71 -6.45
CA VAL A 157 8.09 19.16 -5.73
C VAL A 157 7.58 20.47 -6.30
N GLU A 158 6.27 20.51 -6.60
CA GLU A 158 5.56 21.69 -7.08
C GLU A 158 4.35 21.96 -6.16
N PRO A 159 3.98 23.22 -5.88
CA PRO A 159 2.72 23.51 -5.20
C PRO A 159 1.54 23.12 -6.11
N ASN A 160 0.44 22.65 -5.52
CA ASN A 160 -0.83 22.58 -6.24
C ASN A 160 -1.61 23.90 -6.06
N ASN A 161 -2.40 24.29 -7.06
CA ASN A 161 -3.25 25.49 -6.99
C ASN A 161 -4.56 25.24 -6.21
N SER A 162 -4.56 24.27 -5.29
CA SER A 162 -5.73 23.91 -4.48
C SER A 162 -5.92 24.92 -3.34
N PRO A 163 -7.17 25.24 -2.97
CA PRO A 163 -7.43 26.15 -1.85
C PRO A 163 -6.83 25.57 -0.55
N THR A 164 -6.14 26.42 0.21
CA THR A 164 -5.43 26.05 1.44
C THR A 164 -6.37 25.88 2.64
N ASP A 165 -7.40 25.06 2.51
CA ASP A 165 -8.21 24.61 3.65
C ASP A 165 -7.46 23.52 4.44
N ARG A 166 -7.72 23.48 5.75
CA ARG A 166 -6.87 22.74 6.70
C ARG A 166 -7.01 21.22 6.53
N GLY A 167 -6.02 20.60 5.89
CA GLY A 167 -5.85 19.13 5.90
C GLY A 167 -5.21 18.54 4.65
N VAL A 168 -5.41 19.13 3.47
CA VAL A 168 -4.83 18.60 2.22
C VAL A 168 -3.35 18.95 2.12
N CYS A 169 -2.57 18.08 1.47
CA CYS A 169 -1.20 18.39 1.13
C CYS A 169 -1.17 19.42 -0.02
N PRO A 170 -0.63 20.64 0.17
CA PRO A 170 -0.59 21.65 -0.87
C PRO A 170 0.54 21.43 -1.90
N TRP A 171 1.12 20.23 -1.92
CA TRP A 171 2.31 19.88 -2.68
C TRP A 171 2.06 18.63 -3.54
N SER A 172 2.58 18.65 -4.76
CA SER A 172 2.54 17.54 -5.71
C SER A 172 3.95 17.10 -6.04
N ILE A 173 4.23 15.81 -5.87
CA ILE A 173 5.47 15.20 -6.34
C ILE A 173 5.29 14.91 -7.84
N ARG A 174 6.11 15.58 -8.66
CA ARG A 174 6.22 15.31 -10.10
C ARG A 174 7.49 14.50 -10.38
N GLN A 175 7.60 13.99 -11.59
CA GLN A 175 8.75 13.21 -12.02
C GLN A 175 9.07 13.43 -13.49
N THR A 176 10.34 13.29 -13.84
CA THR A 176 10.86 13.32 -15.21
C THR A 176 11.60 12.01 -15.45
N GLY A 177 11.25 11.29 -16.52
CA GLY A 177 12.00 10.13 -17.00
C GLY A 177 13.04 10.59 -18.00
N VAL A 178 14.28 10.10 -17.88
CA VAL A 178 15.38 10.47 -18.77
C VAL A 178 16.07 9.22 -19.28
N TYR A 179 16.14 9.09 -20.60
CA TYR A 179 17.11 8.27 -21.29
C TYR A 179 18.07 9.16 -22.08
N HIS A 180 19.33 8.75 -22.14
CA HIS A 180 20.37 9.42 -22.92
C HIS A 180 21.32 8.39 -23.51
N LYS A 181 21.59 8.49 -24.81
CA LYS A 181 22.56 7.68 -25.55
C LYS A 181 23.59 8.57 -26.22
N MET A 182 24.86 8.36 -25.92
CA MET A 182 25.99 9.05 -26.54
C MET A 182 26.79 8.06 -27.39
N VAL A 183 27.12 8.44 -28.62
CA VAL A 183 27.97 7.63 -29.52
C VAL A 183 29.23 8.40 -29.85
N TYR A 184 30.39 7.82 -29.53
CA TYR A 184 31.71 8.39 -29.79
C TYR A 184 32.43 7.65 -30.93
N PRO A 185 32.97 8.38 -31.92
CA PRO A 185 33.80 7.79 -32.99
C PRO A 185 35.19 7.41 -32.46
N ASN A 186 35.73 6.26 -32.88
CA ASN A 186 37.14 5.93 -32.59
C ASN A 186 38.10 6.76 -33.47
N ARG A 187 39.11 7.37 -32.83
CA ARG A 187 40.05 8.34 -33.43
C ARG A 187 40.95 7.82 -34.58
N HIS A 188 40.87 6.53 -34.90
CA HIS A 188 41.62 5.91 -36.01
C HIS A 188 40.80 5.75 -37.29
N SER A 189 39.52 6.13 -37.30
CA SER A 189 38.71 6.20 -38.52
C SER A 189 39.11 7.41 -39.37
N GLN A 190 39.56 7.19 -40.60
CA GLN A 190 39.81 8.26 -41.58
C GLN A 190 38.51 8.93 -42.08
N PHE A 191 37.34 8.35 -41.80
CA PHE A 191 36.04 8.99 -41.98
C PHE A 191 35.55 9.55 -40.64
N SER A 192 35.60 10.87 -40.50
CA SER A 192 35.22 11.63 -39.30
C SER A 192 33.70 11.73 -39.15
N ILE A 193 33.08 10.66 -38.64
CA ILE A 193 31.72 10.71 -38.11
C ILE A 193 31.78 11.53 -36.81
N ARG A 194 30.86 12.51 -36.64
CA ARG A 194 30.79 13.32 -35.41
C ARG A 194 30.15 12.52 -34.27
N SER A 195 30.41 12.90 -33.02
CA SER A 195 29.68 12.34 -31.88
C SER A 195 28.20 12.70 -31.96
N THR A 196 27.31 11.71 -31.83
CA THR A 196 25.85 11.90 -31.80
C THR A 196 25.29 11.59 -30.42
N SER A 197 24.15 12.21 -30.11
CA SER A 197 23.54 12.21 -28.80
C SER A 197 22.01 12.17 -28.93
N VAL A 198 21.36 11.20 -28.28
CA VAL A 198 19.91 11.01 -28.34
C VAL A 198 19.35 11.03 -26.93
N PHE A 199 18.43 11.95 -26.67
CA PHE A 199 17.66 12.03 -25.42
C PHE A 199 16.22 11.60 -25.66
N ILE A 200 15.66 10.82 -24.73
CA ILE A 200 14.22 10.61 -24.63
C ILE A 200 13.78 11.09 -23.25
N LEU A 201 12.98 12.15 -23.23
CA LEU A 201 12.50 12.83 -22.02
C LEU A 201 11.00 12.55 -21.84
N ILE A 202 10.63 11.99 -20.71
CA ILE A 202 9.23 11.69 -20.36
C ILE A 202 8.78 12.67 -19.28
N ALA A 203 7.75 13.46 -19.61
CA ALA A 203 7.19 14.52 -18.77
C ALA A 203 8.23 15.51 -18.16
N PRO A 204 9.15 16.08 -18.98
CA PRO A 204 10.01 17.15 -18.50
C PRO A 204 9.18 18.35 -18.03
N SER A 205 9.71 19.11 -17.07
CA SER A 205 9.05 20.34 -16.63
C SER A 205 9.27 21.44 -17.67
N HIS A 206 8.26 22.29 -17.87
CA HIS A 206 8.35 23.45 -18.73
C HIS A 206 9.47 24.43 -18.31
N VAL A 207 9.87 24.41 -17.04
CA VAL A 207 11.00 25.21 -16.52
C VAL A 207 12.34 24.60 -16.95
N ALA A 208 12.48 23.26 -16.90
CA ALA A 208 13.65 22.56 -17.42
C ALA A 208 13.76 22.74 -18.95
N GLU A 209 12.65 22.59 -19.69
CA GLU A 209 12.60 22.81 -21.14
C GLU A 209 13.05 24.23 -21.53
N LYS A 210 12.51 25.26 -20.86
CA LYS A 210 12.94 26.65 -21.05
C LYS A 210 14.42 26.85 -20.70
N SER A 211 14.91 26.24 -19.63
CA SER A 211 16.31 26.33 -19.22
C SER A 211 17.26 25.68 -20.22
N ILE A 212 16.85 24.56 -20.84
CA ILE A 212 17.57 23.89 -21.93
C ILE A 212 17.60 24.81 -23.16
N ALA A 213 16.44 25.27 -23.63
CA ALA A 213 16.33 26.14 -24.80
C ALA A 213 17.10 27.46 -24.66
N TYR A 214 17.13 28.04 -23.46
CA TYR A 214 17.86 29.28 -23.18
C TYR A 214 19.38 29.09 -23.08
N ARG A 215 19.87 28.03 -22.41
CA ARG A 215 21.30 27.88 -22.12
C ARG A 215 22.12 27.20 -23.23
N LEU A 216 21.48 26.45 -24.13
CA LEU A 216 22.16 25.79 -25.26
C LEU A 216 22.86 26.75 -26.25
N PRO A 217 22.30 27.92 -26.64
CA PRO A 217 22.93 28.83 -27.60
C PRO A 217 24.08 29.69 -27.04
N GLU A 218 24.10 29.98 -25.73
CA GLU A 218 24.98 31.01 -25.15
C GLU A 218 26.46 30.59 -24.98
N ASN A 219 26.80 29.30 -25.12
CA ASN A 219 28.05 28.73 -24.61
C ASN A 219 28.89 27.96 -25.65
N VAL A 220 29.27 28.60 -26.76
CA VAL A 220 30.09 27.95 -27.81
C VAL A 220 31.53 28.50 -27.85
N SER A 221 32.42 27.88 -27.07
CA SER A 221 33.88 27.98 -27.27
C SER A 221 34.35 27.02 -28.36
N GLN A 222 35.53 27.25 -28.95
CA GLN A 222 35.87 26.73 -30.29
C GLN A 222 36.09 25.20 -30.44
N ASP A 223 36.10 24.41 -29.36
CA ASP A 223 36.26 22.93 -29.43
C ASP A 223 35.34 22.13 -28.47
N ASP A 224 34.51 22.79 -27.65
CA ASP A 224 33.86 22.12 -26.51
C ASP A 224 32.53 21.44 -26.86
N THR A 225 32.62 20.36 -27.63
CA THR A 225 31.48 19.48 -27.92
C THR A 225 30.95 18.75 -26.68
N CYS A 226 31.79 18.56 -25.66
CA CYS A 226 31.56 17.80 -24.43
C CYS A 226 30.54 18.47 -23.48
N ARG A 227 30.42 19.80 -23.54
CA ARG A 227 29.65 20.59 -22.58
C ARG A 227 28.12 20.47 -22.73
N GLN A 228 27.63 20.23 -23.95
CA GLN A 228 26.21 20.38 -24.26
C GLN A 228 25.34 19.19 -23.83
N ASP A 229 25.91 17.99 -23.83
CA ASP A 229 25.21 16.77 -23.41
C ASP A 229 24.89 16.81 -21.91
N PHE A 230 25.87 17.14 -21.07
CA PHE A 230 25.67 17.22 -19.62
C PHE A 230 24.96 18.49 -19.15
N LEU A 231 24.90 19.55 -19.96
CA LEU A 231 24.07 20.73 -19.68
C LEU A 231 22.57 20.41 -19.63
N ILE A 232 22.10 19.46 -20.46
CA ILE A 232 20.70 18.98 -20.40
C ILE A 232 20.43 18.27 -19.07
N HIS A 233 21.34 17.40 -18.63
CA HIS A 233 21.28 16.77 -17.31
C HIS A 233 21.34 17.80 -16.17
N GLU A 234 22.19 18.82 -16.27
CA GLU A 234 22.30 19.90 -15.29
C GLU A 234 20.99 20.71 -15.18
N CYS A 235 20.32 21.04 -16.30
CA CYS A 235 18.99 21.66 -16.29
C CYS A 235 17.98 20.80 -15.52
N ILE A 236 17.92 19.50 -15.81
CA ILE A 236 16.95 18.58 -15.21
C ILE A 236 17.24 18.37 -13.71
N VAL A 237 18.50 18.21 -13.32
CA VAL A 237 18.92 18.06 -11.92
C VAL A 237 18.60 19.32 -11.12
N ARG A 238 18.95 20.51 -11.60
CA ARG A 238 18.69 21.78 -10.87
C ARG A 238 17.22 22.13 -10.79
N ASP A 239 16.40 21.65 -11.74
CA ASP A 239 14.95 21.74 -11.61
C ASP A 239 14.41 20.77 -10.55
N SER A 240 14.99 19.57 -10.44
CA SER A 240 14.57 18.54 -9.49
C SER A 240 14.76 18.87 -8.02
N LEU A 241 15.72 19.76 -7.71
CA LEU A 241 16.02 20.22 -6.34
C LEU A 241 15.01 21.26 -5.82
N LYS A 242 14.15 21.81 -6.66
CA LYS A 242 13.19 22.85 -6.27
C LYS A 242 12.02 22.29 -5.46
N GLY A 243 11.45 23.13 -4.59
CA GLY A 243 10.26 22.84 -3.78
C GLY A 243 10.49 21.95 -2.55
N TRP A 244 11.56 21.16 -2.49
CA TRP A 244 11.82 20.28 -1.34
C TRP A 244 11.98 21.04 -0.01
N MET A 245 12.59 22.24 -0.04
CA MET A 245 12.77 23.04 1.17
C MET A 245 11.42 23.53 1.74
N ASP A 246 10.54 24.02 0.87
CA ASP A 246 9.23 24.54 1.24
C ASP A 246 8.28 23.42 1.67
N TYR A 247 8.37 22.25 1.02
CA TYR A 247 7.66 21.04 1.43
C TYR A 247 8.07 20.58 2.84
N GLN A 248 9.38 20.55 3.13
CA GLN A 248 9.88 20.25 4.48
C GLN A 248 9.42 21.27 5.51
N ALA A 249 9.41 22.57 5.16
CA ALA A 249 8.94 23.62 6.05
C ALA A 249 7.44 23.49 6.35
N TRP A 250 6.63 23.09 5.36
CA TRP A 250 5.20 22.79 5.55
C TRP A 250 4.99 21.57 6.47
N LEU A 251 5.70 20.46 6.23
CA LEU A 251 5.64 19.26 7.08
C LEU A 251 6.06 19.57 8.54
N GLU A 252 7.10 20.39 8.73
CA GLU A 252 7.52 20.86 10.06
C GLU A 252 6.45 21.75 10.72
N ALA A 253 5.83 22.66 9.98
CA ALA A 253 4.78 23.54 10.49
C ALA A 253 3.53 22.76 10.93
N GLU A 254 3.09 21.77 10.16
CA GLU A 254 1.95 20.89 10.49
C GLU A 254 2.25 20.04 11.73
N SER A 255 3.42 19.38 11.78
CA SER A 255 3.86 18.61 12.94
C SER A 255 3.93 19.48 14.21
N LYS A 256 4.49 20.69 14.09
CA LYS A 256 4.65 21.63 15.20
C LYS A 256 3.34 22.18 15.72
N GLN A 257 2.30 22.33 14.88
CA GLN A 257 0.96 22.70 15.35
C GLN A 257 0.39 21.63 16.29
N ILE A 258 0.52 20.35 15.94
CA ILE A 258 0.07 19.23 16.78
C ILE A 258 0.91 19.14 18.05
N ALA A 259 2.24 19.15 17.93
CA ALA A 259 3.15 19.12 19.08
C ALA A 259 2.85 20.26 20.07
N ASN A 260 2.65 21.50 19.60
CA ASN A 260 2.29 22.63 20.46
C ASN A 260 0.93 22.44 21.14
N ARG A 261 -0.09 21.95 20.42
CA ARG A 261 -1.42 21.68 21.01
C ARG A 261 -1.35 20.65 22.13
N VAL A 262 -0.49 19.65 21.99
CA VAL A 262 -0.28 18.59 22.98
C VAL A 262 0.57 19.07 24.16
N LEU A 263 1.60 19.90 23.92
CA LEU A 263 2.46 20.47 24.96
C LEU A 263 1.81 21.63 25.75
N VAL A 264 0.77 22.26 25.22
CA VAL A 264 0.01 23.37 25.87
C VAL A 264 -1.20 22.85 26.67
N LEU A 265 -1.39 21.53 26.77
CA LEU A 265 -2.33 20.92 27.71
C LEU A 265 -1.86 21.18 29.15
N ASP A 266 -2.39 22.23 29.77
CA ASP A 266 -2.09 22.62 31.14
C ASP A 266 -2.78 21.69 32.15
N ILE A 267 -2.14 20.54 32.41
CA ILE A 267 -2.61 19.44 33.29
C ILE A 267 -2.92 19.93 34.72
N LEU A 268 -2.38 21.08 35.13
CA LEU A 268 -2.43 21.57 36.52
C LEU A 268 -3.65 22.45 36.83
N GLN A 269 -4.41 22.92 35.84
CA GLN A 269 -5.61 23.73 36.09
C GLN A 269 -6.84 22.87 36.42
N ARG A 270 -7.07 22.65 37.72
CA ARG A 270 -8.37 22.19 38.25
C ARG A 270 -9.49 23.14 37.78
N GLY A 271 -10.62 22.58 37.36
CA GLY A 271 -11.81 23.38 37.08
C GLY A 271 -12.30 24.12 38.33
N LYS A 272 -13.14 25.15 38.16
CA LYS A 272 -13.69 25.96 39.28
C LYS A 272 -14.42 25.13 40.37
N ASN A 273 -14.79 23.89 40.06
CA ASN A 273 -15.50 22.97 40.95
C ASN A 273 -14.62 21.80 41.45
N GLY A 274 -13.31 21.80 41.18
CA GLY A 274 -12.37 20.77 41.63
C GLY A 274 -12.28 19.49 40.77
N GLU A 275 -13.13 19.32 39.76
CA GLU A 275 -13.03 18.19 38.84
C GLU A 275 -11.82 18.30 37.89
N PRO A 276 -11.17 17.16 37.56
CA PRO A 276 -10.11 17.12 36.55
C PRO A 276 -10.69 17.34 35.15
N ARG A 277 -10.09 18.25 34.38
CA ARG A 277 -10.38 18.36 32.94
C ARG A 277 -9.86 17.09 32.25
N SER A 278 -10.74 16.39 31.54
CA SER A 278 -10.35 15.21 30.75
C SER A 278 -9.36 15.62 29.65
N ILE A 279 -8.15 15.10 29.73
CA ILE A 279 -7.13 15.26 28.68
C ILE A 279 -7.58 14.40 27.49
N TYR A 280 -7.90 15.02 26.37
CA TYR A 280 -8.21 14.34 25.12
C TYR A 280 -7.21 14.79 24.04
N VAL A 281 -6.19 13.96 23.80
CA VAL A 281 -5.50 13.96 22.51
C VAL A 281 -6.44 13.27 21.52
N SER A 282 -6.87 13.98 20.48
CA SER A 282 -7.87 13.43 19.56
C SER A 282 -7.31 12.26 18.75
N ALA A 283 -8.17 11.34 18.33
CA ALA A 283 -7.77 10.28 17.39
C ALA A 283 -7.34 10.87 16.02
N GLU A 284 -7.89 12.03 15.66
CA GLU A 284 -7.56 12.81 14.48
C GLU A 284 -6.10 13.33 14.52
N ASP A 285 -5.65 13.88 15.64
CA ASP A 285 -4.26 14.34 15.83
C ASP A 285 -3.25 13.19 15.63
N ARG A 286 -3.58 11.99 16.15
CA ARG A 286 -2.76 10.78 15.95
C ARG A 286 -2.77 10.31 14.50
N GLN A 287 -3.94 10.26 13.86
CA GLN A 287 -4.04 9.93 12.44
C GLN A 287 -3.26 10.92 11.56
N ARG A 288 -3.27 12.21 11.90
CA ARG A 288 -2.53 13.24 11.17
C ARG A 288 -1.03 13.14 11.36
N LEU A 289 -0.54 12.87 12.58
CA LEU A 289 0.89 12.60 12.80
C LEU A 289 1.36 11.39 11.98
N LYS A 290 0.56 10.33 11.90
CA LYS A 290 0.89 9.16 11.09
C LYS A 290 0.98 9.48 9.59
N GLN A 291 0.02 10.25 9.05
CA GLN A 291 0.07 10.75 7.66
C GLN A 291 1.35 11.57 7.38
N LEU A 292 1.75 12.44 8.32
CA LEU A 292 2.98 13.23 8.19
C LEU A 292 4.23 12.33 8.22
N GLU A 293 4.25 11.29 9.06
CA GLU A 293 5.35 10.31 9.09
C GLU A 293 5.47 9.55 7.76
N ASP A 294 4.35 9.13 7.17
CA ASP A 294 4.32 8.43 5.89
C ASP A 294 4.84 9.34 4.76
N TYR A 295 4.36 10.58 4.66
CA TYR A 295 4.88 11.58 3.72
C TYR A 295 6.40 11.85 3.88
N ILE A 296 6.89 11.91 5.13
CA ILE A 296 8.34 12.06 5.38
C ILE A 296 9.10 10.81 4.94
N THR A 297 8.50 9.62 5.12
CA THR A 297 9.13 8.35 4.73
C THR A 297 9.26 8.23 3.21
N ASP A 298 8.24 8.59 2.45
CA ASP A 298 8.30 8.66 0.98
C ASP A 298 9.37 9.67 0.53
N MET A 299 9.37 10.88 1.11
CA MET A 299 10.39 11.90 0.86
C MET A 299 11.82 11.39 1.14
N LEU A 300 12.04 10.60 2.19
CA LEU A 300 13.35 10.01 2.49
C LEU A 300 13.82 9.04 1.40
N VAL A 301 12.93 8.19 0.87
CA VAL A 301 13.24 7.26 -0.24
C VAL A 301 13.57 8.04 -1.51
N ILE A 302 12.78 9.06 -1.84
CA ILE A 302 12.99 9.91 -3.02
C ILE A 302 14.32 10.66 -2.93
N LEU A 303 14.59 11.34 -1.81
CA LEU A 303 15.82 12.12 -1.64
C LEU A 303 17.08 11.24 -1.64
N GLN A 304 17.02 10.03 -1.06
CA GLN A 304 18.13 9.07 -1.15
C GLN A 304 18.37 8.62 -2.60
N THR A 305 17.30 8.30 -3.34
CA THR A 305 17.38 7.91 -4.75
C THR A 305 17.90 9.05 -5.64
N MET A 306 17.56 10.30 -5.29
CA MET A 306 18.05 11.51 -5.94
C MET A 306 19.54 11.74 -5.73
N VAL A 307 20.04 11.66 -4.49
CA VAL A 307 21.48 11.75 -4.17
C VAL A 307 22.29 10.73 -4.97
N ASP A 308 21.83 9.48 -4.99
CA ASP A 308 22.46 8.37 -5.72
C ASP A 308 22.47 8.64 -7.24
N SER A 309 21.37 9.14 -7.79
CA SER A 309 21.23 9.43 -9.22
C SER A 309 22.11 10.60 -9.66
N ILE A 310 22.08 11.74 -8.94
CA ILE A 310 22.92 12.90 -9.22
C ILE A 310 24.41 12.52 -9.14
N SER A 311 24.80 11.77 -8.10
CA SER A 311 26.18 11.28 -7.94
C SER A 311 26.64 10.37 -9.09
N ARG A 312 25.72 9.60 -9.69
CA ARG A 312 26.01 8.75 -10.86
C ARG A 312 26.03 9.53 -12.18
N ILE A 313 25.21 10.58 -12.32
CA ILE A 313 25.28 11.54 -13.43
C ILE A 313 26.64 12.26 -13.42
N GLY A 314 27.09 12.77 -12.27
CA GLY A 314 28.42 13.39 -12.13
C GLY A 314 29.57 12.42 -12.47
N LYS A 315 29.46 11.15 -12.08
CA LYS A 315 30.41 10.09 -12.50
C LYS A 315 30.36 9.81 -14.00
N ALA A 316 29.19 9.90 -14.65
CA ALA A 316 29.09 9.79 -16.11
C ALA A 316 29.73 11.01 -16.81
N CYS A 317 29.49 12.22 -16.33
CA CYS A 317 30.13 13.45 -16.80
C CYS A 317 31.67 13.35 -16.75
N ARG A 318 32.20 12.87 -15.61
CA ARG A 318 33.65 12.63 -15.43
C ARG A 318 34.21 11.62 -16.43
N ARG A 319 33.52 10.51 -16.72
CA ARG A 319 33.93 9.52 -17.74
C ARG A 319 33.86 10.08 -19.17
N HIS A 320 32.86 10.90 -19.45
CA HIS A 320 32.72 11.57 -20.75
C HIS A 320 33.86 12.58 -20.97
N CYS A 321 34.15 13.43 -19.99
CA CYS A 321 35.30 14.34 -19.98
C CYS A 321 36.62 13.61 -20.26
N GLN A 322 36.90 12.49 -19.56
CA GLN A 322 38.11 11.67 -19.79
C GLN A 322 38.24 11.10 -21.22
N THR A 323 37.13 11.02 -21.96
CA THR A 323 37.07 10.41 -23.31
C THR A 323 37.13 11.50 -24.40
N SER A 324 36.41 12.60 -24.18
CA SER A 324 36.25 13.71 -25.12
C SER A 324 37.35 14.77 -24.98
N CYS A 325 37.74 15.11 -23.74
CA CYS A 325 38.71 16.15 -23.44
C CYS A 325 40.13 15.56 -23.37
N ASN A 326 41.06 16.14 -24.12
CA ASN A 326 42.26 15.44 -24.57
C ASN A 326 43.43 15.38 -23.56
N GLY A 327 43.15 15.42 -22.25
CA GLY A 327 44.15 15.46 -21.17
C GLY A 327 44.93 16.77 -21.04
N THR A 328 44.83 17.68 -22.02
CA THR A 328 45.28 19.07 -21.92
C THR A 328 44.42 19.80 -20.88
N GLY A 329 45.03 20.18 -19.75
CA GLY A 329 44.36 20.59 -18.50
C GLY A 329 43.60 21.92 -18.51
N SER A 330 42.81 22.19 -19.54
CA SER A 330 41.96 23.39 -19.69
C SER A 330 40.59 23.05 -20.28
N CYS A 331 39.98 21.93 -19.85
CA CYS A 331 38.57 21.63 -20.16
C CYS A 331 37.64 22.33 -19.16
N LEU A 332 36.50 22.83 -19.61
CA LEU A 332 35.52 23.47 -18.72
C LEU A 332 34.83 22.46 -17.79
N CYS A 333 34.79 21.18 -18.19
CA CYS A 333 34.07 20.07 -17.55
C CYS A 333 34.33 19.88 -16.04
N SER A 334 35.42 20.42 -15.48
CA SER A 334 35.60 20.45 -14.02
C SER A 334 34.45 21.20 -13.34
N HIS A 335 34.01 22.31 -13.92
CA HIS A 335 32.93 23.13 -13.38
C HIS A 335 31.57 22.42 -13.43
N GLU A 336 31.26 21.71 -14.51
CA GLU A 336 30.03 20.90 -14.58
C GLU A 336 30.07 19.70 -13.61
N ILE A 337 31.24 19.08 -13.41
CA ILE A 337 31.41 17.99 -12.42
C ILE A 337 31.23 18.53 -10.99
N GLU A 338 31.86 19.66 -10.66
CA GLU A 338 31.68 20.37 -9.39
C GLU A 338 30.21 20.74 -9.17
N GLY A 339 29.51 21.25 -10.20
CA GLY A 339 28.08 21.56 -10.13
C GLY A 339 27.19 20.35 -9.83
N PHE A 340 27.51 19.15 -10.34
CA PHE A 340 26.80 17.93 -9.94
C PHE A 340 27.14 17.47 -8.52
N GLU A 341 28.37 17.69 -8.05
CA GLU A 341 28.79 17.39 -6.68
C GLU A 341 28.13 18.34 -5.66
N GLU A 342 27.97 19.63 -6.00
CA GLU A 342 27.17 20.60 -5.25
C GLU A 342 25.69 20.19 -5.19
N CYS A 343 25.09 19.83 -6.34
CA CYS A 343 23.70 19.36 -6.40
C CYS A 343 23.46 18.09 -5.55
N ALA A 344 24.44 17.17 -5.52
CA ALA A 344 24.37 15.98 -4.67
C ALA A 344 24.49 16.33 -3.18
N ALA A 345 25.34 17.30 -2.83
CA ALA A 345 25.47 17.80 -1.46
C ALA A 345 24.22 18.54 -0.97
N GLU A 346 23.52 19.28 -1.84
CA GLU A 346 22.24 19.92 -1.54
C GLU A 346 21.13 18.88 -1.29
N ALA A 347 21.00 17.88 -2.17
CA ALA A 347 20.08 16.76 -1.97
C ALA A 347 20.38 15.99 -0.67
N GLN A 348 21.67 15.75 -0.38
CA GLN A 348 22.12 15.05 0.83
C GLN A 348 21.83 15.86 2.11
N THR A 349 21.92 17.19 2.04
CA THR A 349 21.54 18.09 3.14
C THR A 349 20.04 18.04 3.38
N SER A 350 19.23 18.09 2.31
CA SER A 350 17.77 17.95 2.39
C SER A 350 17.36 16.58 2.95
N LEU A 351 18.04 15.50 2.57
CA LEU A 351 17.82 14.16 3.12
C LEU A 351 18.11 14.10 4.63
N ASN A 352 19.19 14.74 5.09
CA ASN A 352 19.54 14.75 6.51
C ASN A 352 18.54 15.58 7.34
N ARG A 353 18.02 16.70 6.80
CA ARG A 353 16.93 17.46 7.42
C ARG A 353 15.64 16.63 7.55
N ALA A 354 15.28 15.88 6.52
CA ALA A 354 14.12 14.98 6.54
C ALA A 354 14.23 13.87 7.61
N LYS A 355 15.44 13.33 7.86
CA LYS A 355 15.66 12.33 8.93
C LYS A 355 15.34 12.90 10.31
N VAL A 356 15.88 14.08 10.62
CA VAL A 356 15.62 14.80 11.88
C VAL A 356 14.13 15.16 12.03
N LEU A 357 13.46 15.53 10.93
CA LEU A 357 12.03 15.81 10.95
C LEU A 357 11.20 14.55 11.29
N ARG A 358 11.57 13.38 10.75
CA ARG A 358 10.90 12.10 11.08
C ARG A 358 11.04 11.76 12.57
N GLU A 359 12.25 11.88 13.12
CA GLU A 359 12.51 11.62 14.55
C GLU A 359 11.66 12.52 15.46
N ARG A 360 11.44 13.79 15.09
CA ARG A 360 10.54 14.72 15.80
C ARG A 360 9.07 14.32 15.71
N VAL A 361 8.59 13.89 14.54
CA VAL A 361 7.20 13.41 14.37
C VAL A 361 6.97 12.15 15.21
N GLN A 362 7.88 11.17 15.12
CA GLN A 362 7.83 9.93 15.91
C GLN A 362 7.85 10.21 17.42
N SER A 363 8.69 11.14 17.88
CA SER A 363 8.71 11.57 19.30
C SER A 363 7.38 12.21 19.73
N THR A 364 6.75 12.98 18.84
CA THR A 364 5.45 13.62 19.09
C THR A 364 4.32 12.59 19.12
N GLU A 365 4.33 11.61 18.22
CA GLU A 365 3.38 10.49 18.19
C GLU A 365 3.50 9.63 19.46
N GLN A 366 4.71 9.26 19.86
CA GLN A 366 4.94 8.54 21.11
C GLN A 366 4.38 9.30 22.31
N LEU A 367 4.63 10.62 22.40
CA LEU A 367 4.10 11.45 23.48
C LEU A 367 2.56 11.51 23.45
N CYS A 368 1.94 11.55 22.26
CA CYS A 368 0.48 11.47 22.09
C CYS A 368 -0.11 10.12 22.52
N LEU A 369 0.59 9.01 22.25
CA LEU A 369 0.19 7.66 22.66
C LEU A 369 0.23 7.53 24.19
N HIS A 370 1.35 7.89 24.82
CA HIS A 370 1.47 7.83 26.29
C HIS A 370 0.42 8.71 26.97
N LEU A 371 0.18 9.95 26.50
CA LEU A 371 -0.89 10.80 27.04
C LEU A 371 -2.32 10.25 26.80
N SER A 372 -2.53 9.39 25.80
CA SER A 372 -3.81 8.71 25.59
C SER A 372 -4.00 7.51 26.52
N ASP A 373 -2.92 6.80 26.84
CA ASP A 373 -2.92 5.63 27.72
C ASP A 373 -2.88 6.00 29.22
N LEU A 374 -2.46 7.22 29.56
CA LEU A 374 -2.32 7.74 30.93
C LEU A 374 -3.65 8.12 31.61
N LEU A 375 -4.58 7.16 31.66
CA LEU A 375 -5.61 7.08 32.70
C LEU A 375 -5.05 6.47 34.02
N ALA A 376 -3.75 6.19 34.10
CA ALA A 376 -3.01 5.88 35.32
C ALA A 376 -2.22 7.11 35.80
N TYR A 377 -2.59 7.65 36.96
CA TYR A 377 -2.33 9.05 37.33
C TYR A 377 -0.91 9.40 37.83
N GLU A 378 0.06 8.48 37.81
CA GLU A 378 1.38 8.68 38.47
C GLU A 378 2.57 8.82 37.51
N GLU A 379 2.64 8.04 36.42
CA GLU A 379 3.79 8.07 35.49
C GLU A 379 3.83 9.34 34.62
N ALA A 380 2.67 9.95 34.37
CA ALA A 380 2.52 11.22 33.64
C ALA A 380 3.36 12.36 34.26
N ALA A 381 3.38 12.44 35.59
CA ALA A 381 4.05 13.54 36.30
C ALA A 381 5.57 13.47 36.16
N ALA A 382 6.16 12.27 36.20
CA ALA A 382 7.59 12.05 36.02
C ALA A 382 8.05 12.37 34.59
N LEU A 383 7.30 11.90 33.57
CA LEU A 383 7.59 12.22 32.17
C LEU A 383 7.39 13.71 31.84
N THR A 384 6.42 14.38 32.47
CA THR A 384 6.24 15.84 32.31
C THR A 384 7.41 16.62 32.90
N GLN A 385 7.97 16.18 34.04
CA GLN A 385 9.20 16.78 34.59
C GLN A 385 10.41 16.55 33.69
N LEU A 386 10.56 15.36 33.08
CA LEU A 386 11.61 15.08 32.10
C LEU A 386 11.46 15.94 30.83
N ALA A 387 10.24 16.09 30.29
CA ALA A 387 9.98 16.95 29.14
C ALA A 387 10.26 18.43 29.44
N TYR A 388 9.92 18.90 30.65
CA TYR A 388 10.24 20.25 31.12
C TYR A 388 11.75 20.47 31.30
N ALA A 389 12.46 19.51 31.88
CA ALA A 389 13.93 19.55 32.02
C ALA A 389 14.62 19.55 30.64
N SER A 390 14.19 18.66 29.73
CA SER A 390 14.70 18.60 28.36
C SER A 390 14.44 19.89 27.57
N ARG A 391 13.30 20.55 27.80
CA ARG A 391 13.03 21.88 27.24
C ARG A 391 14.02 22.93 27.76
N ILE A 392 14.30 22.95 29.07
CA ILE A 392 15.30 23.87 29.65
C ILE A 392 16.69 23.60 29.08
N GLU A 393 17.12 22.33 28.99
CA GLU A 393 18.38 21.96 28.35
C GLU A 393 18.44 22.37 26.88
N SER A 394 17.34 22.24 26.13
CA SER A 394 17.28 22.63 24.72
C SER A 394 17.32 24.16 24.54
N GLU A 395 16.60 24.92 25.38
CA GLU A 395 16.68 26.39 25.39
C GLU A 395 18.08 26.89 25.78
N GLU A 396 18.75 26.26 26.75
CA GLU A 396 20.14 26.56 27.11
C GLU A 396 21.15 26.11 26.04
N MET A 397 20.95 24.95 25.39
CA MET A 397 21.78 24.54 24.25
C MET A 397 21.71 25.53 23.09
N VAL A 398 20.52 26.08 22.79
CA VAL A 398 20.37 27.13 21.75
C VAL A 398 21.11 28.41 22.16
N LYS A 399 21.03 28.83 23.43
CA LYS A 399 21.81 29.97 23.94
C LYS A 399 23.32 29.71 23.88
N LEU A 400 23.75 28.50 24.23
CA LEU A 400 25.14 28.07 24.19
C LEU A 400 25.68 28.05 22.75
N ALA A 401 24.95 27.44 21.81
CA ALA A 401 25.31 27.41 20.40
C ALA A 401 25.37 28.81 19.77
N ALA A 402 24.42 29.69 20.11
CA ALA A 402 24.46 31.09 19.69
C ALA A 402 25.67 31.86 20.28
N ARG A 403 26.10 31.50 21.50
CA ARG A 403 27.30 32.05 22.13
C ARG A 403 28.58 31.53 21.45
N SER A 404 28.71 30.22 21.27
CA SER A 404 29.83 29.60 20.55
C SER A 404 29.96 30.09 19.10
N ALA A 405 28.84 30.39 18.42
CA ALA A 405 28.86 31.00 17.09
C ALA A 405 29.42 32.43 17.11
N ARG A 406 29.11 33.24 18.12
CA ARG A 406 29.73 34.56 18.32
C ARG A 406 31.20 34.44 18.71
N ASP A 407 31.55 33.50 19.57
CA ASP A 407 32.94 33.27 19.99
C ASP A 407 33.79 32.82 18.79
N ALA A 408 33.28 31.93 17.93
CA ALA A 408 33.92 31.55 16.67
C ALA A 408 34.05 32.73 15.69
N ALA A 409 33.06 33.62 15.61
CA ALA A 409 33.16 34.85 14.82
C ALA A 409 34.21 35.82 15.39
N ALA A 410 34.26 35.99 16.72
CA ALA A 410 35.26 36.82 17.39
C ALA A 410 36.69 36.28 17.22
N VAL A 411 36.88 34.96 17.31
CA VAL A 411 38.16 34.30 17.00
C VAL A 411 38.56 34.51 15.54
N LYS A 412 37.63 34.41 14.59
CA LYS A 412 37.91 34.74 13.18
C LYS A 412 38.34 36.20 13.00
N VAL A 413 37.66 37.15 13.65
CA VAL A 413 38.03 38.58 13.62
C VAL A 413 39.39 38.82 14.26
N LEU A 414 39.68 38.22 15.42
CA LEU A 414 41.00 38.29 16.07
C LEU A 414 42.11 37.69 15.20
N THR A 415 41.82 36.59 14.48
CA THR A 415 42.77 35.96 13.54
C THR A 415 43.04 36.87 12.35
N ILE A 416 42.02 37.53 11.81
CA ILE A 416 42.16 38.51 10.72
C ILE A 416 42.94 39.75 11.18
N ILE A 417 42.63 40.29 12.37
CA ILE A 417 43.38 41.41 12.95
C ILE A 417 44.85 41.00 13.20
N GLY A 418 45.09 39.80 13.71
CA GLY A 418 46.44 39.23 13.84
C GLY A 418 47.17 39.17 12.50
N LEU A 419 46.53 38.67 11.45
CA LEU A 419 47.11 38.58 10.10
C LEU A 419 47.35 39.95 9.42
N VAL A 420 46.58 40.97 9.76
CA VAL A 420 46.72 42.33 9.18
C VAL A 420 47.71 43.20 9.96
N TYR A 421 47.87 43.00 11.28
CA TYR A 421 48.64 43.88 12.15
C TYR A 421 49.90 43.26 12.80
N LEU A 422 50.18 41.96 12.63
CA LEU A 422 51.47 41.38 13.00
C LEU A 422 52.47 41.48 11.83
N PRO A 423 53.61 42.19 11.99
CA PRO A 423 54.67 42.19 11.00
C PRO A 423 55.31 40.80 10.84
N THR A 424 55.74 40.49 9.62
CA THR A 424 56.30 39.20 9.19
C THR A 424 57.73 38.91 9.70
N THR A 425 57.97 39.02 11.02
CA THR A 425 59.32 38.90 11.63
C THR A 425 59.41 38.05 12.91
N ILE A 426 58.34 37.33 13.28
CA ILE A 426 58.25 36.51 14.51
C ILE A 426 57.53 35.19 14.12
N VAL A 427 58.10 33.97 14.16
CA VAL A 427 59.29 33.43 14.86
C VAL A 427 60.13 32.54 13.93
N SER A 428 61.46 32.60 14.08
CA SER A 428 62.32 31.42 13.90
C SER A 428 63.18 31.22 15.16
N VAL A 429 63.83 30.06 15.28
CA VAL A 429 64.77 29.64 16.35
C VAL A 429 64.13 29.04 17.63
N ARG A 430 64.44 27.75 17.83
CA ARG A 430 64.37 27.03 19.13
C ARG A 430 65.53 27.46 20.03
N VAL A 431 65.39 27.36 21.35
CA VAL A 431 66.43 26.77 22.24
C VAL A 431 65.83 26.42 23.61
N ASP A 432 66.51 25.50 24.27
CA ASP A 432 66.12 24.61 25.35
C ASP A 432 65.75 25.22 26.72
N GLY A 433 64.88 24.48 27.43
CA GLY A 433 65.24 23.92 28.74
C GLY A 433 64.85 24.69 30.00
N LEU A 434 64.27 23.96 30.97
CA LEU A 434 64.73 23.94 32.37
C LEU A 434 64.07 22.79 33.16
N SER A 435 64.91 22.07 33.91
CA SER A 435 64.53 21.15 35.00
C SER A 435 64.35 21.96 36.31
N PRO A 436 63.92 21.42 37.47
CA PRO A 436 64.26 20.11 38.04
C PRO A 436 63.01 19.25 38.39
N HIS A 437 63.04 18.10 39.07
CA HIS A 437 64.09 17.52 39.93
C HIS A 437 64.17 15.97 39.88
N TYR A 438 64.53 15.35 41.01
CA TYR A 438 64.85 13.93 41.26
C TYR A 438 64.21 13.50 42.61
N PRO A 439 64.26 12.22 43.07
CA PRO A 439 64.91 11.03 42.47
C PRO A 439 64.06 9.72 42.40
N ARG A 440 64.43 8.86 41.42
CA ARG A 440 64.85 7.43 41.50
C ARG A 440 64.25 6.54 42.62
N ALA A 441 63.62 5.38 42.35
CA ALA A 441 64.12 4.14 41.67
C ALA A 441 65.22 3.40 42.48
N PRO A 442 65.52 2.08 42.30
CA PRO A 442 65.18 1.21 41.15
C PRO A 442 64.96 -0.32 41.46
N LEU A 443 65.00 -1.15 40.40
CA LEU A 443 65.41 -2.58 40.30
C LEU A 443 64.41 -3.74 40.50
N ASP A 444 64.14 -4.39 39.35
CA ASP A 444 64.08 -5.84 39.10
C ASP A 444 64.64 -6.80 40.17
N ARG A 445 63.91 -7.89 40.47
CA ARG A 445 64.19 -9.26 39.94
C ARG A 445 63.35 -10.38 40.61
N GLN A 446 62.78 -11.23 39.75
CA GLN A 446 62.69 -12.71 39.81
C GLN A 446 62.06 -13.47 41.01
N SER A 447 61.42 -14.60 40.64
CA SER A 447 61.20 -15.84 41.42
C SER A 447 60.13 -15.80 42.53
N SER A 448 59.40 -16.88 42.87
CA SER A 448 59.05 -18.15 42.19
C SER A 448 58.09 -18.97 43.08
N SER A 449 57.33 -19.94 42.51
CA SER A 449 56.51 -20.97 43.21
C SER A 449 55.29 -20.45 44.02
N GLY A 450 54.21 -21.22 44.24
CA GLY A 450 53.84 -22.58 43.80
C GLY A 450 52.29 -22.70 43.66
N LEU A 451 51.77 -23.57 42.79
CA LEU A 451 51.41 -24.99 43.01
C LEU A 451 50.05 -25.26 43.71
N GLN A 452 49.21 -26.05 43.02
CA GLN A 452 48.06 -26.84 43.50
C GLN A 452 46.76 -26.08 43.90
N SER A 453 45.55 -26.63 43.71
CA SER A 453 45.12 -27.98 43.29
C SER A 453 43.80 -28.01 42.50
N ASP A 454 43.64 -29.03 41.65
CA ASP A 454 42.35 -29.47 41.09
C ASP A 454 41.39 -30.00 42.16
N ARG A 455 40.09 -29.79 41.96
CA ARG A 455 39.05 -30.74 42.41
C ARG A 455 37.90 -30.88 41.42
N SER A 456 37.78 -32.10 40.90
CA SER A 456 36.66 -32.59 40.09
C SER A 456 35.40 -32.82 40.92
N ILE A 457 34.22 -32.59 40.31
CA ILE A 457 32.93 -33.12 40.79
C ILE A 457 32.13 -33.63 39.59
N SER A 458 31.85 -34.94 39.58
CA SER A 458 30.96 -35.59 38.60
C SER A 458 29.49 -35.40 38.95
N ARG A 459 28.62 -35.18 37.97
CA ARG A 459 27.20 -35.55 38.05
C ARG A 459 26.71 -36.22 36.78
N ARG A 460 25.78 -37.17 36.97
CA ARG A 460 25.36 -38.21 36.02
C ARG A 460 24.57 -37.65 34.83
N SER A 461 24.80 -38.23 33.66
CA SER A 461 23.93 -38.10 32.49
C SER A 461 22.61 -38.85 32.70
N SER A 462 21.51 -38.25 32.26
CA SER A 462 20.22 -38.90 32.07
C SER A 462 20.30 -39.89 30.89
N LEU A 463 19.59 -41.01 30.98
CA LEU A 463 19.51 -41.98 29.88
C LEU A 463 18.54 -41.48 28.80
N ASP A 464 19.05 -41.15 27.62
CA ASP A 464 18.25 -41.15 26.40
C ASP A 464 17.98 -42.60 26.01
N VAL A 465 16.75 -43.08 26.24
CA VAL A 465 16.28 -44.34 25.66
C VAL A 465 16.04 -44.09 24.18
N ALA A 466 16.95 -44.58 23.34
CA ALA A 466 16.79 -44.55 21.90
C ALA A 466 15.63 -45.47 21.48
N SER A 467 14.47 -44.86 21.17
CA SER A 467 13.31 -45.56 20.62
C SER A 467 13.70 -46.36 19.37
N SER A 468 13.31 -47.64 19.31
CA SER A 468 13.49 -48.47 18.12
C SER A 468 12.85 -47.81 16.89
N PRO A 469 13.47 -47.84 15.69
CA PRO A 469 12.89 -47.27 14.47
C PRO A 469 11.62 -47.98 13.99
N PHE A 470 11.15 -49.01 14.71
CA PHE A 470 9.94 -49.78 14.43
C PHE A 470 8.91 -49.75 15.59
N SER A 471 8.97 -48.81 16.54
CA SER A 471 7.91 -48.71 17.57
C SER A 471 6.68 -47.95 17.06
N PRO A 472 5.45 -48.30 17.46
CA PRO A 472 4.22 -47.59 17.09
C PRO A 472 4.24 -46.09 17.45
N LEU A 473 5.02 -45.71 18.47
CA LEU A 473 5.26 -44.31 18.84
C LEU A 473 6.05 -43.57 17.75
N HIS A 474 7.05 -44.21 17.15
CA HIS A 474 7.83 -43.68 16.03
C HIS A 474 6.96 -43.56 14.77
N GLU A 475 6.18 -44.59 14.44
CA GLU A 475 5.24 -44.56 13.31
C GLU A 475 4.20 -43.43 13.42
N LEU A 476 3.65 -43.22 14.62
CA LEU A 476 2.73 -42.10 14.89
C LEU A 476 3.45 -40.74 14.72
N GLN A 477 4.71 -40.64 15.14
CA GLN A 477 5.50 -39.41 14.98
C GLN A 477 5.76 -39.06 13.51
N GLU A 478 6.09 -40.05 12.67
CA GLU A 478 6.25 -39.85 11.22
C GLU A 478 4.90 -39.53 10.55
N SER A 479 3.83 -40.24 10.94
CA SER A 479 2.47 -40.02 10.44
C SER A 479 1.97 -38.59 10.74
N LEU A 480 2.18 -38.08 11.96
CA LEU A 480 1.87 -36.69 12.32
C LEU A 480 2.72 -35.67 11.55
N SER A 481 3.94 -36.05 11.17
CA SER A 481 4.83 -35.18 10.39
C SER A 481 4.40 -35.10 8.92
N SER A 482 4.03 -36.24 8.31
CA SER A 482 3.51 -36.31 6.93
C SER A 482 2.10 -35.74 6.75
N ALA A 483 1.26 -35.80 7.79
CA ALA A 483 -0.10 -35.23 7.78
C ALA A 483 -0.15 -33.70 7.99
N SER A 484 1.00 -33.01 7.98
CA SER A 484 1.08 -31.56 8.12
C SER A 484 0.73 -30.83 6.82
N ILE A 485 -0.13 -29.81 6.90
CA ILE A 485 -0.50 -28.92 5.80
C ILE A 485 0.18 -27.55 5.98
N GLU A 486 0.70 -27.01 4.88
CA GLU A 486 1.22 -25.64 4.79
C GLU A 486 0.05 -24.65 4.60
N PRO A 487 -0.13 -23.66 5.50
CA PRO A 487 -1.19 -22.67 5.39
C PRO A 487 -0.84 -21.53 4.42
N ASP A 488 0.45 -21.30 4.16
CA ASP A 488 0.93 -20.28 3.23
C ASP A 488 2.02 -20.80 2.30
N SER A 489 2.27 -20.02 1.24
CA SER A 489 3.34 -20.29 0.26
C SER A 489 4.70 -19.70 0.68
N SER A 490 4.89 -19.39 1.97
CA SER A 490 6.20 -18.95 2.51
C SER A 490 7.04 -20.11 3.04
N GLY A 491 6.46 -21.30 3.19
CA GLY A 491 7.19 -22.55 3.50
C GLY A 491 7.76 -22.61 4.92
N HIS A 492 7.19 -21.86 5.87
CA HIS A 492 7.77 -21.69 7.22
C HIS A 492 6.86 -22.06 8.39
N VAL A 493 5.57 -22.30 8.14
CA VAL A 493 4.56 -22.64 9.15
C VAL A 493 3.75 -23.84 8.66
N VAL A 494 3.39 -24.76 9.55
CA VAL A 494 2.59 -25.97 9.20
C VAL A 494 1.68 -26.36 10.36
N TYR A 495 0.47 -26.84 10.07
CA TYR A 495 -0.46 -27.40 11.06
C TYR A 495 -0.92 -28.81 10.68
N VAL A 496 -1.35 -29.61 11.66
CA VAL A 496 -1.97 -30.91 11.41
C VAL A 496 -3.49 -30.76 11.49
N PRO A 497 -4.25 -31.15 10.46
CA PRO A 497 -5.71 -31.03 10.47
C PRO A 497 -6.37 -31.87 11.58
N LEU A 498 -7.49 -31.37 12.11
CA LEU A 498 -8.24 -32.05 13.16
C LEU A 498 -8.81 -33.42 12.71
N SER A 499 -9.08 -33.62 11.42
CA SER A 499 -9.42 -34.93 10.87
C SER A 499 -8.25 -35.90 10.98
N SER A 500 -7.07 -35.48 10.52
CA SER A 500 -5.84 -36.28 10.58
C SER A 500 -5.46 -36.64 12.02
N LEU A 501 -5.63 -35.74 13.00
CA LEU A 501 -5.44 -36.06 14.41
C LEU A 501 -6.38 -37.18 14.88
N LYS A 502 -7.67 -37.13 14.51
CA LYS A 502 -8.67 -38.15 14.87
C LYS A 502 -8.46 -39.50 14.17
N GLU A 503 -7.95 -39.48 12.94
CA GLU A 503 -7.64 -40.69 12.16
C GLU A 503 -6.35 -41.37 12.64
N LEU A 504 -5.37 -40.59 13.08
CA LEU A 504 -4.08 -41.10 13.55
C LEU A 504 -4.10 -41.53 15.02
N ILE A 505 -4.85 -40.84 15.89
CA ILE A 505 -4.85 -41.05 17.35
C ILE A 505 -6.16 -41.73 17.77
N THR A 506 -6.20 -43.06 17.64
CA THR A 506 -7.35 -43.92 17.98
C THR A 506 -7.14 -44.66 19.30
N GLU A 507 -8.23 -45.12 19.96
CA GLU A 507 -8.12 -45.82 21.27
C GLU A 507 -7.16 -47.03 21.16
N SER A 508 -7.24 -47.83 20.09
CA SER A 508 -6.32 -48.96 19.84
C SER A 508 -4.85 -48.53 19.72
N LYS A 509 -4.52 -47.59 18.82
CA LYS A 509 -3.12 -47.18 18.58
C LYS A 509 -2.48 -46.57 19.84
N VAL A 510 -3.25 -45.83 20.63
CA VAL A 510 -2.76 -45.28 21.90
C VAL A 510 -2.55 -46.39 22.93
N GLU A 511 -3.43 -47.39 22.98
CA GLU A 511 -3.24 -48.55 23.86
C GLU A 511 -1.97 -49.34 23.52
N ASP A 512 -1.73 -49.61 22.24
CA ASP A 512 -0.53 -50.31 21.76
C ASP A 512 0.75 -49.55 22.16
N ILE A 513 0.79 -48.23 21.92
CA ILE A 513 1.89 -47.34 22.36
C ILE A 513 2.10 -47.39 23.88
N LEU A 514 1.03 -47.32 24.68
CA LEU A 514 1.13 -47.35 26.15
C LEU A 514 1.67 -48.69 26.67
N ARG A 515 1.33 -49.80 25.99
CA ARG A 515 1.79 -51.16 26.33
C ARG A 515 3.26 -51.37 25.96
N GLU A 516 3.66 -51.05 24.72
CA GLU A 516 5.01 -51.31 24.22
C GLU A 516 6.08 -50.41 24.86
N GLU A 517 5.78 -49.12 25.05
CA GLU A 517 6.68 -48.18 25.72
C GLU A 517 6.67 -48.35 27.27
N GLY A 518 5.92 -49.34 27.79
CA GLY A 518 5.92 -49.73 29.20
C GLY A 518 5.36 -48.67 30.17
N LEU A 519 4.53 -47.75 29.68
CA LEU A 519 4.13 -46.52 30.40
C LEU A 519 3.09 -46.77 31.51
N VAL A 520 2.33 -47.85 31.41
CA VAL A 520 1.17 -48.16 32.27
C VAL A 520 1.47 -49.20 33.36
N GLN A 521 2.66 -49.17 33.96
CA GLN A 521 3.00 -50.08 35.07
C GLN A 521 2.01 -49.89 36.25
N GLY A 522 1.12 -50.87 36.45
CA GLY A 522 0.06 -50.84 37.45
C GLY A 522 -1.24 -50.12 37.05
N ARG A 523 -1.43 -49.71 35.78
CA ARG A 523 -2.66 -49.09 35.25
C ARG A 523 -3.28 -49.92 34.13
N ASN A 524 -4.57 -49.74 33.85
CA ASN A 524 -5.20 -50.35 32.68
C ASN A 524 -4.93 -49.50 31.42
N ALA A 525 -4.24 -50.10 30.44
CA ALA A 525 -3.90 -49.48 29.16
C ALA A 525 -5.13 -48.97 28.39
N GLU A 526 -6.20 -49.76 28.31
CA GLU A 526 -7.44 -49.43 27.60
C GLU A 526 -8.09 -48.16 28.21
N THR A 527 -8.13 -48.08 29.54
CA THR A 527 -8.72 -46.96 30.27
C THR A 527 -7.95 -45.67 30.03
N GLU A 528 -6.62 -45.70 30.10
CA GLU A 528 -5.81 -44.50 29.87
C GLU A 528 -5.76 -44.11 28.38
N ALA A 529 -5.77 -45.07 27.45
CA ALA A 529 -5.90 -44.79 26.01
C ALA A 529 -7.22 -44.10 25.68
N ARG A 530 -8.33 -44.61 26.21
CA ARG A 530 -9.67 -44.01 26.12
C ARG A 530 -9.71 -42.61 26.74
N ARG A 531 -9.00 -42.38 27.85
CA ARG A 531 -8.86 -41.05 28.48
C ARG A 531 -8.11 -40.08 27.57
N ILE A 532 -6.92 -40.48 27.08
CA ILE A 532 -6.09 -39.67 26.18
C ILE A 532 -6.87 -39.23 24.95
N VAL A 533 -7.51 -40.16 24.23
CA VAL A 533 -8.25 -39.86 23.00
C VAL A 533 -9.43 -38.90 23.24
N ARG A 534 -10.07 -38.97 24.42
CA ARG A 534 -11.26 -38.16 24.74
C ARG A 534 -10.94 -36.78 25.30
N THR A 535 -9.87 -36.62 26.09
CA THR A 535 -9.59 -35.37 26.82
C THR A 535 -8.29 -34.67 26.41
N SER A 536 -7.34 -35.40 25.81
CA SER A 536 -5.93 -34.96 25.73
C SER A 536 -5.27 -35.33 24.39
N MET A 537 -6.06 -35.42 23.32
CA MET A 537 -5.61 -35.85 21.98
C MET A 537 -4.58 -34.87 21.40
N LYS A 538 -4.81 -33.56 21.53
CA LYS A 538 -3.88 -32.53 21.04
C LYS A 538 -2.63 -32.49 21.90
N LEU A 539 -2.76 -32.57 23.22
CA LEU A 539 -1.65 -32.65 24.17
C LEU A 539 -0.75 -33.85 23.85
N PHE A 540 -1.34 -35.03 23.62
CA PHE A 540 -0.60 -36.22 23.21
C PHE A 540 0.10 -36.02 21.87
N ALA A 541 -0.58 -35.50 20.84
CA ALA A 541 0.02 -35.19 19.54
C ALA A 541 1.22 -34.23 19.67
N ILE A 542 1.11 -33.20 20.52
CA ILE A 542 2.19 -32.26 20.81
C ILE A 542 3.38 -33.01 21.43
N LEU A 543 3.17 -33.80 22.49
CA LEU A 543 4.23 -34.55 23.16
C LEU A 543 4.93 -35.57 22.24
N VAL A 544 4.16 -36.32 21.43
CA VAL A 544 4.69 -37.24 20.41
C VAL A 544 5.55 -36.48 19.39
N SER A 545 5.09 -35.34 18.87
CA SER A 545 5.88 -34.48 17.95
C SER A 545 7.16 -33.88 18.57
N ARG A 546 7.32 -33.98 19.90
CA ARG A 546 8.52 -33.58 20.64
C ARG A 546 9.42 -34.74 21.07
N LYS A 547 9.11 -35.99 20.70
CA LYS A 547 9.78 -37.21 21.21
C LYS A 547 9.63 -37.39 22.73
N ARG A 548 8.53 -36.88 23.30
CA ARG A 548 8.22 -36.91 24.74
C ARG A 548 6.84 -37.53 25.02
N GLY A 549 6.34 -38.39 24.12
CA GLY A 549 5.03 -39.03 24.24
C GLY A 549 4.83 -39.79 25.56
N ALA A 550 5.91 -40.37 26.09
CA ALA A 550 5.97 -41.03 27.40
C ALA A 550 5.52 -40.15 28.59
N ASP A 551 5.68 -38.82 28.52
CA ASP A 551 5.32 -37.93 29.62
C ASP A 551 3.79 -37.72 29.76
N ILE A 552 2.95 -38.18 28.83
CA ILE A 552 1.50 -37.88 28.81
C ILE A 552 0.78 -38.22 30.12
N LEU A 553 1.12 -39.34 30.75
CA LEU A 553 0.51 -39.76 32.02
C LEU A 553 0.85 -38.79 33.17
N ARG A 554 2.04 -38.15 33.16
CA ARG A 554 2.43 -37.15 34.17
C ARG A 554 1.59 -35.88 34.07
N PHE A 555 1.31 -35.42 32.85
CA PHE A 555 0.40 -34.29 32.62
C PHE A 555 -1.04 -34.63 33.04
N LEU A 556 -1.50 -35.84 32.71
CA LEU A 556 -2.82 -36.34 33.11
C LEU A 556 -2.98 -36.51 34.63
N ASP A 557 -1.93 -36.92 35.33
CA ASP A 557 -1.91 -37.03 36.80
C ASP A 557 -1.92 -35.66 37.49
N GLU A 558 -1.31 -34.64 36.85
CA GLU A 558 -1.42 -33.23 37.27
C GLU A 558 -2.80 -32.60 36.93
N GLY A 559 -3.66 -33.32 36.19
CA GLY A 559 -4.97 -32.81 35.76
C GLY A 559 -4.85 -31.74 34.67
N ILE A 560 -3.91 -31.93 33.74
CA ILE A 560 -3.70 -31.11 32.54
C ILE A 560 -4.22 -31.89 31.32
N SER A 561 -5.02 -31.23 30.48
CA SER A 561 -5.66 -31.82 29.30
C SER A 561 -5.71 -30.84 28.12
N ASP A 562 -6.43 -31.17 27.04
CA ASP A 562 -6.59 -30.26 25.90
C ASP A 562 -7.29 -28.94 26.27
N THR A 563 -8.03 -28.89 27.39
CA THR A 563 -8.67 -27.66 27.89
C THR A 563 -7.69 -26.64 28.46
N ASP A 564 -6.47 -27.07 28.81
CA ASP A 564 -5.44 -26.23 29.44
C ASP A 564 -4.47 -25.60 28.42
N LEU A 565 -4.61 -25.97 27.15
CA LEU A 565 -3.83 -25.44 26.02
C LEU A 565 -4.41 -24.09 25.54
N PRO A 566 -3.59 -23.18 25.01
CA PRO A 566 -2.13 -23.26 24.85
C PRO A 566 -1.37 -22.98 26.15
N PHE A 567 -0.12 -23.44 26.20
CA PHE A 567 0.81 -23.17 27.29
C PHE A 567 1.62 -21.89 27.04
N PHE A 568 1.77 -21.05 28.06
CA PHE A 568 2.46 -19.76 27.98
C PHE A 568 3.76 -19.75 28.79
N MET A 569 4.75 -18.99 28.32
CA MET A 569 5.99 -18.77 29.08
C MET A 569 5.73 -17.95 30.33
N LYS A 570 6.15 -18.45 31.49
CA LYS A 570 6.09 -17.69 32.75
C LYS A 570 7.05 -16.49 32.68
N PRO A 571 6.61 -15.25 32.97
CA PRO A 571 7.52 -14.11 33.10
C PRO A 571 8.50 -14.32 34.26
N ALA A 572 9.80 -14.25 33.99
CA ALA A 572 10.83 -14.37 35.02
C ALA A 572 10.79 -13.14 35.94
N ARG A 573 10.66 -13.36 37.25
CA ARG A 573 10.65 -12.26 38.24
C ARG A 573 12.06 -11.82 38.64
N THR A 574 13.03 -12.71 38.47
CA THR A 574 14.47 -12.41 38.62
C THR A 574 15.27 -13.19 37.57
N GLY A 575 16.46 -12.71 37.21
CA GLY A 575 17.31 -13.31 36.19
C GLY A 575 17.92 -14.68 36.52
N SER A 576 17.45 -15.35 37.58
CA SER A 576 17.98 -16.63 38.08
C SER A 576 16.92 -17.72 38.24
N GLU A 577 15.66 -17.47 37.83
CA GLU A 577 14.60 -18.48 37.86
C GLU A 577 14.68 -19.42 36.65
N ARG A 578 14.47 -20.73 36.87
CA ARG A 578 14.39 -21.73 35.80
C ARG A 578 13.15 -21.52 34.94
N MET A 579 13.28 -21.67 33.63
CA MET A 579 12.18 -21.50 32.69
C MET A 579 11.07 -22.54 32.95
N THR A 580 9.81 -22.10 32.93
CA THR A 580 8.64 -22.98 33.06
C THR A 580 7.46 -22.43 32.26
N LEU A 581 6.43 -23.27 32.07
CA LEU A 581 5.19 -22.91 31.40
C LEU A 581 4.03 -22.87 32.38
N GLN A 582 3.04 -22.05 32.01
CA GLN A 582 1.73 -22.00 32.63
C GLN A 582 0.67 -22.45 31.64
N THR A 583 -0.37 -23.10 32.15
CA THR A 583 -1.62 -23.37 31.41
C THR A 583 -2.32 -22.07 31.02
N ASN A 584 -3.29 -22.14 30.10
CA ASN A 584 -4.12 -21.00 29.72
C ASN A 584 -4.88 -20.35 30.92
N GLY A 585 -5.15 -21.12 31.98
CA GLY A 585 -5.70 -20.65 33.25
C GLY A 585 -4.67 -20.19 34.29
N GLY A 586 -3.40 -20.01 33.90
CA GLY A 586 -2.34 -19.50 34.78
C GLY A 586 -1.75 -20.50 35.78
N ARG A 587 -2.13 -21.78 35.73
CA ARG A 587 -1.56 -22.83 36.60
C ARG A 587 -0.15 -23.21 36.11
N ASP A 588 0.86 -23.17 37.00
CA ASP A 588 2.22 -23.67 36.73
C ASP A 588 2.20 -25.19 36.43
N ILE A 589 3.00 -25.63 35.46
CA ILE A 589 3.08 -27.04 35.03
C ILE A 589 4.28 -27.75 35.69
N LYS A 590 4.04 -28.65 36.65
CA LYS A 590 5.09 -29.38 37.39
C LYS A 590 5.64 -30.58 36.61
N ALA A 591 4.86 -31.14 35.67
CA ALA A 591 5.31 -32.20 34.77
C ALA A 591 6.58 -31.84 33.96
N LEU A 592 6.88 -30.54 33.80
CA LEU A 592 8.08 -30.02 33.13
C LEU A 592 9.33 -29.91 34.04
N SER A 593 9.26 -30.32 35.31
CA SER A 593 10.36 -30.20 36.27
C SER A 593 11.66 -30.95 35.87
N GLU A 594 11.55 -31.99 35.06
CA GLU A 594 12.68 -32.74 34.49
C GLU A 594 13.12 -32.23 33.10
N TRP A 595 12.39 -31.28 32.50
CA TRP A 595 12.66 -30.80 31.13
C TRP A 595 13.69 -29.68 31.12
N THR A 596 14.55 -29.66 30.09
CA THR A 596 15.55 -28.61 29.89
C THR A 596 14.93 -27.33 29.30
N ASP A 597 15.50 -26.17 29.58
CA ASP A 597 15.02 -24.88 29.04
C ASP A 597 14.87 -24.86 27.50
N PRO A 598 15.76 -25.50 26.69
CA PRO A 598 15.55 -25.63 25.24
C PRO A 598 14.33 -26.49 24.87
N GLU A 599 14.06 -27.59 25.58
CA GLU A 599 12.86 -28.42 25.36
C GLU A 599 11.59 -27.64 25.68
N ILE A 600 11.58 -26.91 26.80
CA ILE A 600 10.46 -26.07 27.24
C ILE A 600 10.16 -24.97 26.22
N LYS A 601 11.19 -24.23 25.76
CA LYS A 601 11.07 -23.24 24.68
C LYS A 601 10.57 -23.88 23.37
N SER A 602 11.02 -25.10 23.07
CA SER A 602 10.61 -25.84 21.87
C SER A 602 9.15 -26.27 21.93
N LEU A 603 8.67 -26.73 23.09
CA LEU A 603 7.27 -27.07 23.36
C LEU A 603 6.37 -25.84 23.16
N ALA A 604 6.71 -24.73 23.83
CA ALA A 604 5.97 -23.47 23.75
C ALA A 604 5.84 -22.94 22.32
N LYS A 605 6.89 -23.08 21.49
CA LYS A 605 6.88 -22.66 20.08
C LYS A 605 6.17 -23.66 19.16
N LYS A 606 6.30 -24.98 19.38
CA LYS A 606 5.81 -26.00 18.43
C LYS A 606 4.39 -26.49 18.72
N GLN A 607 3.82 -26.24 19.90
CA GLN A 607 2.44 -26.64 20.24
C GLN A 607 1.41 -26.19 19.20
N TRP A 608 1.59 -24.98 18.64
CA TRP A 608 0.62 -24.33 17.75
C TRP A 608 0.31 -25.13 16.48
N ARG A 609 1.21 -26.03 16.06
CA ARG A 609 0.99 -26.98 14.95
C ARG A 609 -0.22 -27.90 15.17
N MET A 610 -0.58 -28.19 16.41
CA MET A 610 -1.72 -29.05 16.78
C MET A 610 -2.92 -28.25 17.31
N LEU A 611 -2.83 -26.91 17.33
CA LEU A 611 -3.81 -26.00 17.94
C LEU A 611 -4.52 -25.09 16.92
N ALA A 612 -4.55 -25.48 15.64
CA ALA A 612 -5.32 -24.74 14.64
C ALA A 612 -6.82 -24.70 15.04
N PRO A 613 -7.45 -23.51 15.10
CA PRO A 613 -8.83 -23.34 15.58
C PRO A 613 -9.86 -24.05 14.70
N VAL A 614 -11.06 -24.24 15.24
CA VAL A 614 -12.26 -24.61 14.47
C VAL A 614 -13.20 -23.40 14.49
N PHE A 615 -13.54 -22.89 13.31
CA PHE A 615 -14.35 -21.69 13.18
C PHE A 615 -15.86 -21.99 13.28
N GLU A 616 -16.54 -21.21 14.12
CA GLU A 616 -17.98 -21.27 14.38
C GLU A 616 -18.67 -20.02 13.82
N GLN A 617 -19.89 -20.19 13.31
CA GLN A 617 -20.57 -19.09 12.64
C GLN A 617 -21.06 -18.03 13.63
N GLY A 618 -20.79 -16.75 13.34
CA GLY A 618 -21.11 -15.59 14.18
C GLY A 618 -20.15 -15.36 15.36
N LYS A 619 -19.11 -16.20 15.52
CA LYS A 619 -18.19 -16.11 16.67
C LYS A 619 -17.09 -15.07 16.45
N HIS A 620 -16.60 -14.52 17.56
CA HIS A 620 -15.39 -13.69 17.61
C HIS A 620 -14.28 -14.43 18.33
N TYR A 621 -13.05 -14.28 17.84
CA TYR A 621 -11.84 -14.87 18.42
C TYR A 621 -10.77 -13.78 18.61
N ASP A 622 -10.06 -13.78 19.74
CA ASP A 622 -8.85 -12.97 19.93
C ASP A 622 -7.65 -13.92 19.96
N PHE A 623 -6.77 -13.81 18.96
CA PHE A 623 -5.66 -14.73 18.74
C PHE A 623 -4.30 -14.05 18.99
N PRO A 624 -3.39 -14.71 19.73
CA PRO A 624 -2.01 -14.25 19.84
C PRO A 624 -1.28 -14.43 18.50
N VAL A 625 -0.24 -13.62 18.26
CA VAL A 625 0.59 -13.65 17.03
C VAL A 625 1.23 -15.03 16.75
N ALA A 626 1.33 -15.91 17.75
CA ALA A 626 1.83 -17.28 17.60
C ALA A 626 0.77 -18.29 17.11
N GLN A 627 -0.50 -17.91 17.01
CA GLN A 627 -1.57 -18.79 16.56
C GLN A 627 -1.41 -19.12 15.07
N ILE A 628 -1.36 -20.40 14.74
CA ILE A 628 -1.47 -20.86 13.35
C ILE A 628 -2.95 -20.93 12.99
N LEU A 629 -3.36 -20.21 11.94
CA LEU A 629 -4.73 -20.20 11.43
C LEU A 629 -4.86 -21.23 10.28
N PRO A 630 -5.96 -22.00 10.18
CA PRO A 630 -6.15 -23.06 9.19
C PRO A 630 -6.62 -22.52 7.84
N PHE A 631 -6.04 -21.39 7.41
CA PHE A 631 -6.18 -20.88 6.06
C PHE A 631 -5.16 -21.58 5.17
N THR A 632 -5.52 -21.86 3.92
CA THR A 632 -4.64 -22.40 2.88
C THR A 632 -4.75 -21.52 1.64
N ASN A 633 -3.66 -21.40 0.88
CA ASN A 633 -3.47 -20.34 -0.11
C ASN A 633 -3.70 -20.83 -1.55
N SER A 634 -4.44 -20.07 -2.37
CA SER A 634 -4.66 -20.34 -3.81
C SER A 634 -3.97 -19.34 -4.74
N GLY A 635 -3.09 -18.49 -4.21
CA GLY A 635 -2.61 -17.29 -4.87
C GLY A 635 -3.44 -16.09 -4.41
N ARG A 636 -2.76 -15.12 -3.80
CA ARG A 636 -3.43 -14.00 -3.14
C ARG A 636 -3.97 -13.01 -4.16
N ILE A 637 -5.29 -12.97 -4.32
CA ILE A 637 -5.97 -11.82 -4.91
C ILE A 637 -6.21 -10.84 -3.77
N GLU A 638 -5.23 -9.97 -3.52
CA GLU A 638 -5.33 -8.85 -2.58
C GLU A 638 -6.12 -7.72 -3.26
N ILE A 639 -7.31 -7.43 -2.75
CA ILE A 639 -8.13 -6.28 -3.14
C ILE A 639 -8.02 -5.24 -2.03
N GLU A 640 -7.18 -4.23 -2.24
CA GLU A 640 -7.04 -3.11 -1.32
C GLU A 640 -8.11 -2.04 -1.59
N SER A 641 -8.80 -1.63 -0.53
CA SER A 641 -9.60 -0.41 -0.48
C SER A 641 -9.00 0.54 0.56
N GLY A 642 -9.31 1.84 0.50
CA GLY A 642 -8.70 2.86 1.39
C GLY A 642 -8.89 2.65 2.90
N PHE A 643 -9.63 1.64 3.34
CA PHE A 643 -9.85 1.30 4.75
C PHE A 643 -9.58 -0.17 5.12
N SER A 644 -9.40 -1.06 4.13
CA SER A 644 -9.22 -2.50 4.36
C SER A 644 -8.57 -3.23 3.18
N GLU A 645 -7.85 -4.28 3.50
CA GLU A 645 -7.33 -5.29 2.58
C GLU A 645 -8.25 -6.51 2.59
N VAL A 646 -8.71 -6.96 1.42
CA VAL A 646 -9.50 -8.19 1.29
C VAL A 646 -8.70 -9.23 0.53
N PHE A 647 -8.51 -10.42 1.11
CA PHE A 647 -7.82 -11.54 0.46
C PHE A 647 -8.65 -12.82 0.49
N GLN A 648 -8.40 -13.70 -0.49
CA GLN A 648 -9.01 -15.03 -0.57
C GLN A 648 -8.26 -16.03 0.34
N ALA A 649 -9.00 -16.91 1.02
CA ALA A 649 -8.43 -18.01 1.80
C ALA A 649 -9.31 -19.27 1.74
N PHE A 650 -8.69 -20.43 1.92
CA PHE A 650 -9.36 -21.74 1.92
C PHE A 650 -9.30 -22.35 3.32
N ILE A 651 -10.46 -22.71 3.90
CA ILE A 651 -10.54 -23.36 5.20
C ILE A 651 -10.83 -24.85 5.00
N HIS A 652 -10.00 -25.70 5.60
CA HIS A 652 -10.17 -27.14 5.57
C HIS A 652 -11.49 -27.58 6.27
N PRO A 653 -12.26 -28.56 5.75
CA PRO A 653 -13.56 -28.96 6.32
C PRO A 653 -13.54 -29.35 7.80
N ALA A 654 -12.43 -29.90 8.30
CA ALA A 654 -12.27 -30.22 9.72
C ALA A 654 -12.11 -28.99 10.65
N HIS A 655 -11.97 -27.79 10.08
CA HIS A 655 -11.69 -26.53 10.78
C HIS A 655 -12.80 -25.48 10.67
N HIS A 656 -14.00 -25.88 10.23
CA HIS A 656 -15.19 -25.03 10.33
C HIS A 656 -16.46 -25.83 10.63
N THR A 657 -17.50 -25.13 11.09
CA THR A 657 -18.84 -25.71 11.35
C THR A 657 -19.95 -25.07 10.51
N PHE A 658 -19.59 -24.29 9.50
CA PHE A 658 -20.54 -23.60 8.61
C PHE A 658 -21.47 -24.61 7.92
N ARG A 659 -22.78 -24.42 8.07
CA ARG A 659 -23.82 -25.18 7.35
C ARG A 659 -24.22 -24.40 6.10
N ASN A 660 -24.55 -25.12 5.02
CA ASN A 660 -25.00 -24.56 3.74
C ASN A 660 -24.07 -23.45 3.24
N PHE A 661 -22.86 -23.82 2.81
CA PHE A 661 -21.85 -22.87 2.34
C PHE A 661 -21.92 -22.68 0.81
N PRO A 662 -22.00 -21.45 0.27
CA PRO A 662 -21.93 -21.21 -1.16
C PRO A 662 -20.50 -21.48 -1.69
N GLY A 663 -20.37 -22.17 -2.82
CA GLY A 663 -19.07 -22.30 -3.49
C GLY A 663 -18.09 -23.33 -2.90
N CYS A 664 -18.55 -24.44 -2.32
CA CYS A 664 -17.67 -25.56 -1.98
C CYS A 664 -17.03 -26.19 -3.25
N ARG A 665 -15.79 -25.83 -3.56
CA ARG A 665 -14.90 -26.64 -4.40
C ARG A 665 -14.21 -27.68 -3.52
N ASP A 666 -14.21 -28.93 -3.95
CA ASP A 666 -13.45 -30.05 -3.34
C ASP A 666 -13.55 -30.16 -1.80
N ARG A 667 -14.76 -29.85 -1.27
CA ARG A 667 -15.12 -29.85 0.16
C ARG A 667 -14.43 -28.79 1.04
N GLN A 668 -13.65 -27.87 0.48
CA GLN A 668 -13.07 -26.74 1.22
C GLN A 668 -14.02 -25.52 1.21
N ALA A 669 -14.00 -24.72 2.28
CA ALA A 669 -14.74 -23.47 2.34
C ALA A 669 -13.87 -22.31 1.86
N VAL A 670 -14.28 -21.66 0.77
CA VAL A 670 -13.58 -20.51 0.17
C VAL A 670 -14.13 -19.22 0.78
N VAL A 671 -13.27 -18.46 1.47
CA VAL A 671 -13.65 -17.26 2.21
C VAL A 671 -12.92 -16.01 1.72
N ALA A 672 -13.57 -14.87 1.88
CA ALA A 672 -12.95 -13.54 1.81
C ALA A 672 -12.62 -13.08 3.23
N VAL A 673 -11.36 -12.75 3.49
CA VAL A 673 -10.89 -12.19 4.76
C VAL A 673 -10.65 -10.69 4.57
N LYS A 674 -11.51 -9.86 5.16
CA LYS A 674 -11.38 -8.40 5.21
C LYS A 674 -10.60 -8.00 6.46
N LYS A 675 -9.36 -7.59 6.26
CA LYS A 675 -8.43 -7.06 7.27
C LYS A 675 -8.57 -5.54 7.31
N LEU A 676 -8.95 -4.99 8.46
CA LEU A 676 -9.09 -3.54 8.62
C LEU A 676 -7.73 -2.90 8.86
N PHE A 677 -7.45 -1.77 8.19
CA PHE A 677 -6.23 -0.97 8.43
C PHE A 677 -6.35 -0.08 9.67
N SER A 678 -7.57 0.18 10.14
CA SER A 678 -7.81 1.02 11.31
C SER A 678 -7.56 0.25 12.61
N PHE A 679 -6.75 0.84 13.49
CA PHE A 679 -6.56 0.38 14.87
C PHE A 679 -7.74 0.75 15.79
N ASP A 680 -8.72 1.53 15.32
CA ASP A 680 -9.92 1.90 16.07
C ASP A 680 -10.90 0.70 16.15
N PRO A 681 -11.16 0.15 17.35
CA PRO A 681 -12.11 -0.94 17.52
C PRO A 681 -13.55 -0.55 17.15
N SER A 682 -13.89 0.74 17.11
CA SER A 682 -15.26 1.20 16.87
C SER A 682 -15.78 0.78 15.50
N ARG A 683 -14.96 0.89 14.44
CA ARG A 683 -15.35 0.50 13.07
C ARG A 683 -15.62 -0.98 12.95
N PHE A 684 -14.73 -1.79 13.51
CA PHE A 684 -14.89 -3.24 13.62
C PHE A 684 -16.19 -3.59 14.37
N GLN A 685 -16.43 -2.94 15.50
CA GLN A 685 -17.60 -3.19 16.34
C GLN A 685 -18.91 -2.83 15.63
N ILE A 686 -18.97 -1.68 14.96
CA ILE A 686 -20.12 -1.22 14.17
C ILE A 686 -20.45 -2.23 13.05
N GLU A 687 -19.47 -2.59 12.22
CA GLU A 687 -19.70 -3.49 11.07
C GLU A 687 -20.13 -4.89 11.56
N ARG A 688 -19.47 -5.40 12.60
CA ARG A 688 -19.83 -6.68 13.25
C ARG A 688 -21.24 -6.66 13.82
N ASP A 689 -21.58 -5.64 14.60
CA ASP A 689 -22.85 -5.59 15.32
C ASP A 689 -24.04 -5.39 14.37
N MET A 690 -23.85 -4.66 13.27
CA MET A 690 -24.84 -4.54 12.20
C MET A 690 -25.11 -5.89 11.54
N HIS A 691 -24.08 -6.62 11.10
CA HIS A 691 -24.24 -7.97 10.52
C HIS A 691 -24.89 -8.95 11.50
N MET A 692 -24.44 -8.96 12.76
CA MET A 692 -24.96 -9.86 13.79
C MET A 692 -26.42 -9.55 14.15
N THR A 693 -26.79 -8.27 14.24
CA THR A 693 -28.14 -7.87 14.64
C THR A 693 -29.14 -7.96 13.50
N LEU A 694 -28.78 -7.60 12.25
CA LEU A 694 -29.62 -7.84 11.07
C LEU A 694 -29.95 -9.33 10.94
N ARG A 695 -28.94 -10.20 11.07
CA ARG A 695 -29.12 -11.65 11.06
C ARG A 695 -30.00 -12.16 12.20
N LYS A 696 -29.88 -11.60 13.41
CA LYS A 696 -30.68 -11.99 14.59
C LYS A 696 -32.14 -11.54 14.51
N THR A 697 -32.40 -10.37 13.93
CA THR A 697 -33.75 -9.77 13.84
C THR A 697 -34.54 -10.25 12.63
N SER A 698 -33.89 -10.41 11.48
CA SER A 698 -34.54 -10.66 10.18
C SER A 698 -34.18 -12.02 9.58
N GLY A 699 -33.30 -12.80 10.21
CA GLY A 699 -32.72 -14.01 9.62
C GLY A 699 -31.66 -13.70 8.54
N PRO A 700 -31.16 -14.72 7.83
CA PRO A 700 -30.32 -14.51 6.65
C PRO A 700 -31.14 -13.97 5.48
N HIS A 701 -30.73 -12.86 4.88
CA HIS A 701 -31.39 -12.28 3.69
C HIS A 701 -30.63 -12.67 2.41
N PRO A 702 -31.31 -13.11 1.32
CA PRO A 702 -30.63 -13.59 0.12
C PRO A 702 -29.72 -12.58 -0.59
N HIS A 703 -29.96 -11.28 -0.46
CA HIS A 703 -29.21 -10.22 -1.12
C HIS A 703 -28.30 -9.41 -0.18
N LEU A 704 -27.95 -9.97 0.99
CA LEU A 704 -27.03 -9.35 1.95
C LEU A 704 -25.94 -10.34 2.36
N ILE A 705 -24.66 -9.94 2.28
CA ILE A 705 -23.56 -10.83 2.61
C ILE A 705 -23.61 -11.26 4.10
N SER A 706 -23.46 -12.55 4.35
CA SER A 706 -23.50 -13.11 5.71
C SER A 706 -22.11 -13.16 6.31
N LEU A 707 -21.89 -12.43 7.41
CA LEU A 707 -20.67 -12.54 8.21
C LEU A 707 -20.52 -13.96 8.75
N LEU A 708 -19.41 -14.63 8.42
CA LEU A 708 -19.12 -15.99 8.86
C LEU A 708 -18.57 -15.98 10.27
N PHE A 709 -17.49 -15.26 10.52
CA PHE A 709 -16.88 -15.09 11.84
C PHE A 709 -15.99 -13.84 11.81
N THR A 710 -15.46 -13.46 12.96
CA THR A 710 -14.48 -12.39 13.08
C THR A 710 -13.32 -12.83 13.94
N TYR A 711 -12.14 -12.26 13.72
CA TYR A 711 -11.03 -12.47 14.63
C TYR A 711 -10.14 -11.23 14.76
N LYS A 712 -9.41 -11.17 15.86
CA LYS A 712 -8.34 -10.20 16.09
C LYS A 712 -7.03 -10.97 16.15
N GLU A 713 -5.99 -10.43 15.53
CA GLU A 713 -4.63 -10.95 15.56
C GLU A 713 -3.68 -9.81 15.93
N GLY A 714 -3.12 -9.87 17.14
CA GLY A 714 -2.34 -8.75 17.69
C GLY A 714 -3.21 -7.48 17.80
N SER A 715 -2.91 -6.45 17.01
CA SER A 715 -3.67 -5.20 16.93
C SER A 715 -4.61 -5.09 15.72
N LYS A 716 -4.72 -6.14 14.89
CA LYS A 716 -5.43 -6.11 13.60
C LYS A 716 -6.78 -6.84 13.69
N PHE A 717 -7.84 -6.18 13.23
CA PHE A 717 -9.20 -6.73 13.18
C PHE A 717 -9.54 -7.30 11.81
N HIS A 718 -10.20 -8.47 11.80
CA HIS A 718 -10.54 -9.21 10.60
C HIS A 718 -12.01 -9.64 10.63
N LEU A 719 -12.71 -9.43 9.52
CA LEU A 719 -14.06 -9.94 9.24
C LEU A 719 -13.97 -10.98 8.12
N VAL A 720 -14.67 -12.12 8.27
CA VAL A 720 -14.59 -13.22 7.32
C VAL A 720 -15.96 -13.49 6.71
N PHE A 721 -16.03 -13.52 5.38
CA PHE A 721 -17.24 -13.63 4.57
C PHE A 721 -17.10 -14.79 3.55
N PRO A 722 -18.18 -15.28 2.93
CA PRO A 722 -18.08 -16.19 1.79
C PRO A 722 -17.39 -15.50 0.62
N TRP A 723 -16.52 -16.21 -0.10
CA TRP A 723 -15.89 -15.68 -1.31
C TRP A 723 -16.86 -15.68 -2.50
N ALA A 724 -17.11 -14.51 -3.08
CA ALA A 724 -17.89 -14.35 -4.31
C ALA A 724 -17.00 -14.45 -5.55
N ASP A 725 -17.55 -14.86 -6.71
CA ASP A 725 -16.72 -15.09 -7.90
C ASP A 725 -16.27 -13.77 -8.56
N VAL A 726 -17.14 -12.75 -8.55
CA VAL A 726 -16.85 -11.36 -8.99
C VAL A 726 -17.73 -10.33 -8.29
N ASN A 727 -17.34 -9.06 -8.35
CA ASN A 727 -18.26 -7.93 -8.13
C ASN A 727 -19.12 -7.64 -9.37
N LEU A 728 -20.18 -6.83 -9.22
CA LEU A 728 -21.15 -6.56 -10.28
C LEU A 728 -20.53 -5.88 -11.51
N ARG A 729 -19.58 -4.94 -11.33
CA ARG A 729 -18.88 -4.30 -12.46
C ARG A 729 -18.08 -5.32 -13.29
N ASN A 730 -17.40 -6.26 -12.63
CA ASN A 730 -16.68 -7.34 -13.30
C ASN A 730 -17.62 -8.42 -13.88
N TYR A 731 -18.80 -8.63 -13.29
CA TYR A 731 -19.84 -9.49 -13.87
C TYR A 731 -20.35 -8.91 -15.20
N TRP A 732 -20.73 -7.61 -15.23
CA TRP A 732 -21.15 -6.95 -16.46
C TRP A 732 -20.09 -7.04 -17.56
N LYS A 733 -18.80 -6.84 -17.23
CA LYS A 733 -17.68 -6.96 -18.18
C LYS A 733 -17.49 -8.38 -18.76
N ARG A 734 -17.95 -9.43 -18.06
CA ARG A 734 -17.82 -10.83 -18.50
C ARG A 734 -18.90 -11.29 -19.46
N ILE A 735 -20.04 -10.58 -19.55
CA ILE A 735 -21.22 -11.01 -20.31
C ILE A 735 -21.40 -10.11 -21.53
N PRO A 736 -21.15 -10.62 -22.75
CA PRO A 736 -21.42 -9.90 -24.00
C PRO A 736 -22.90 -9.56 -24.19
N LEU A 737 -23.18 -8.51 -24.97
CA LEU A 737 -24.53 -7.98 -25.23
C LEU A 737 -25.44 -8.99 -25.98
N GLU A 738 -24.85 -9.94 -26.70
CA GLU A 738 -25.51 -11.03 -27.40
C GLU A 738 -26.02 -12.13 -26.45
N GLN A 739 -25.50 -12.19 -25.22
CA GLN A 739 -25.90 -13.14 -24.18
C GLN A 739 -26.94 -12.57 -23.20
N ILE A 740 -27.41 -11.34 -23.44
CA ILE A 740 -28.47 -10.70 -22.66
C ILE A 740 -29.80 -10.97 -23.36
N ASP A 741 -30.44 -12.07 -22.98
CA ASP A 741 -31.78 -12.46 -23.41
C ASP A 741 -32.86 -12.00 -22.42
N TYR A 742 -34.14 -12.27 -22.73
CA TYR A 742 -35.25 -11.90 -21.86
C TYR A 742 -35.22 -12.59 -20.48
N HIS A 743 -34.59 -13.78 -20.37
CA HIS A 743 -34.36 -14.42 -19.09
C HIS A 743 -33.36 -13.61 -18.25
N LYS A 744 -32.27 -13.12 -18.85
CA LYS A 744 -31.31 -12.22 -18.21
C LYS A 744 -31.94 -10.88 -17.80
N VAL A 745 -32.83 -10.34 -18.61
CA VAL A 745 -33.61 -9.12 -18.28
C VAL A 745 -34.49 -9.36 -17.05
N LEU A 746 -35.26 -10.44 -17.03
CA LEU A 746 -36.11 -10.81 -15.89
C LEU A 746 -35.29 -11.11 -14.63
N TRP A 747 -34.17 -11.82 -14.77
CA TRP A 747 -33.22 -12.04 -13.67
C TRP A 747 -32.70 -10.71 -13.12
N SER A 748 -32.31 -9.77 -13.99
CA SER A 748 -31.82 -8.45 -13.58
C SER A 748 -32.85 -7.69 -12.75
N LEU A 749 -34.13 -7.71 -13.17
CA LEU A 749 -35.22 -7.13 -12.39
C LEU A 749 -35.38 -7.82 -11.03
N LYS A 750 -35.35 -9.16 -10.96
CA LYS A 750 -35.35 -9.90 -9.68
C LYS A 750 -34.21 -9.46 -8.77
N GLN A 751 -32.99 -9.34 -9.31
CA GLN A 751 -31.83 -8.92 -8.53
C GLN A 751 -31.99 -7.48 -8.02
N MET A 752 -32.48 -6.55 -8.84
CA MET A 752 -32.77 -5.17 -8.41
C MET A 752 -33.78 -5.16 -7.27
N THR A 753 -34.93 -5.84 -7.42
CA THR A 753 -35.94 -5.98 -6.37
C THR A 753 -35.34 -6.54 -5.08
N GLY A 754 -34.50 -7.57 -5.18
CA GLY A 754 -33.79 -8.17 -4.06
C GLY A 754 -32.80 -7.22 -3.35
N LEU A 755 -32.05 -6.42 -4.10
CA LEU A 755 -31.14 -5.40 -3.57
C LEU A 755 -31.92 -4.28 -2.85
N ALA A 756 -33.08 -3.86 -3.38
CA ALA A 756 -33.96 -2.91 -2.71
C ALA A 756 -34.55 -3.48 -1.40
N SER A 757 -34.91 -4.76 -1.38
CA SER A 757 -35.31 -5.50 -0.18
C SER A 757 -34.22 -5.49 0.90
N ALA A 758 -32.97 -5.81 0.53
CA ALA A 758 -31.83 -5.78 1.43
C ALA A 758 -31.56 -4.36 1.97
N LEU A 759 -31.66 -3.33 1.10
CA LEU A 759 -31.53 -1.94 1.53
C LEU A 759 -32.65 -1.51 2.48
N SER A 760 -33.89 -2.01 2.29
CA SER A 760 -34.99 -1.75 3.21
C SER A 760 -34.73 -2.33 4.61
N LEU A 761 -34.11 -3.51 4.71
CA LEU A 761 -33.68 -4.08 6.01
C LEU A 761 -32.58 -3.23 6.66
N ILE A 762 -31.59 -2.80 5.89
CA ILE A 762 -30.55 -1.86 6.36
C ILE A 762 -31.19 -0.56 6.87
N HIS A 763 -32.16 -0.01 6.14
CA HIS A 763 -32.87 1.23 6.51
C HIS A 763 -33.82 1.08 7.70
N GLY A 764 -34.28 -0.14 7.99
CA GLY A 764 -35.06 -0.48 9.19
C GLY A 764 -34.20 -0.71 10.45
N PHE A 765 -32.88 -0.81 10.31
CA PHE A 765 -31.98 -1.11 11.42
C PHE A 765 -31.95 0.00 12.48
N GLN A 766 -32.05 -0.42 13.74
CA GLN A 766 -31.89 0.39 14.94
C GLN A 766 -30.96 -0.35 15.91
N LEU A 767 -29.99 0.37 16.49
CA LEU A 767 -29.15 -0.20 17.55
C LEU A 767 -29.94 -0.30 18.87
N PRO A 768 -29.84 -1.43 19.61
CA PRO A 768 -30.39 -1.54 20.95
C PRO A 768 -29.46 -0.80 21.95
N ASP A 769 -29.75 0.47 22.20
CA ASP A 769 -29.14 1.25 23.29
C ASP A 769 -30.23 1.83 24.21
N ASP A 770 -30.38 1.24 25.39
CA ASP A 770 -31.31 1.68 26.43
C ASP A 770 -31.03 3.09 26.96
N ARG A 771 -29.85 3.66 26.68
CA ARG A 771 -29.46 4.99 27.20
C ARG A 771 -29.98 6.15 26.35
N GLN A 772 -30.18 5.96 25.04
CA GLN A 772 -30.77 6.95 24.13
C GLN A 772 -31.51 6.29 22.94
N PRO A 773 -32.80 5.92 23.09
CA PRO A 773 -33.58 5.38 21.99
C PRO A 773 -33.69 6.37 20.81
N GLY A 774 -33.34 5.91 19.60
CA GLY A 774 -33.53 6.65 18.33
C GLY A 774 -32.30 7.34 17.73
N ARG A 775 -31.08 7.13 18.25
CA ARG A 775 -29.88 7.88 17.81
C ARG A 775 -29.13 7.31 16.58
N TYR A 776 -29.39 6.07 16.18
CA TYR A 776 -28.73 5.42 15.03
C TYR A 776 -29.77 4.78 14.10
N PHE A 777 -29.90 5.33 12.90
CA PHE A 777 -30.66 4.73 11.80
C PHE A 777 -29.69 4.08 10.83
N GLY A 778 -29.92 2.82 10.45
CA GLY A 778 -29.08 2.17 9.45
C GLY A 778 -29.16 2.86 8.09
N ARG A 779 -27.98 3.04 7.50
CA ARG A 779 -27.70 3.53 6.14
C ARG A 779 -26.60 2.62 5.57
N HIS A 780 -26.39 2.57 4.27
CA HIS A 780 -25.21 1.92 3.70
C HIS A 780 -24.06 2.92 3.53
N GLY A 781 -24.32 4.03 2.84
CA GLY A 781 -23.41 5.15 2.66
C GLY A 781 -22.50 5.10 1.44
N ASP A 782 -22.14 3.89 0.98
CA ASP A 782 -21.26 3.67 -0.18
C ASP A 782 -21.81 2.54 -1.09
N LEU A 783 -23.03 2.69 -1.60
CA LEU A 783 -23.57 1.76 -2.61
C LEU A 783 -22.98 2.06 -3.99
N LYS A 784 -22.37 1.05 -4.60
CA LYS A 784 -21.71 1.10 -5.91
C LYS A 784 -21.56 -0.32 -6.48
N ALA A 785 -21.28 -0.45 -7.77
CA ALA A 785 -21.16 -1.75 -8.45
C ALA A 785 -20.02 -2.64 -7.90
N GLU A 786 -19.00 -2.04 -7.28
CA GLU A 786 -17.89 -2.77 -6.65
C GLU A 786 -18.28 -3.37 -5.29
N ASN A 787 -19.28 -2.78 -4.60
CA ASN A 787 -19.80 -3.22 -3.29
C ASN A 787 -21.04 -4.14 -3.43
N ILE A 788 -21.29 -4.66 -4.63
CA ILE A 788 -22.26 -5.72 -4.89
C ILE A 788 -21.52 -6.89 -5.50
N VAL A 789 -21.69 -8.07 -4.91
CA VAL A 789 -20.97 -9.28 -5.26
C VAL A 789 -21.89 -10.36 -5.82
N TRP A 790 -21.41 -11.12 -6.80
CA TRP A 790 -22.17 -12.15 -7.50
C TRP A 790 -21.70 -13.55 -7.12
N PHE A 791 -22.67 -14.41 -6.80
CA PHE A 791 -22.48 -15.83 -6.58
C PHE A 791 -23.19 -16.64 -7.67
N PRO A 792 -22.49 -17.50 -8.44
CA PRO A 792 -23.13 -18.34 -9.47
C PRO A 792 -24.13 -19.35 -8.90
N SER A 793 -23.99 -19.71 -7.63
CA SER A 793 -24.91 -20.56 -6.89
C SER A 793 -24.85 -20.16 -5.42
N TYR A 794 -26.01 -20.07 -4.78
CA TYR A 794 -26.15 -19.73 -3.36
C TYR A 794 -27.27 -20.55 -2.72
N PRO A 795 -27.10 -21.07 -1.50
CA PRO A 795 -28.15 -21.82 -0.81
C PRO A 795 -29.47 -21.05 -0.71
N GLY A 796 -30.54 -21.65 -1.23
CA GLY A 796 -31.88 -21.03 -1.28
C GLY A 796 -32.14 -20.15 -2.51
N CYS A 797 -31.13 -19.90 -3.36
CA CYS A 797 -31.35 -19.34 -4.69
C CYS A 797 -31.81 -20.46 -5.66
N THR A 798 -32.79 -20.15 -6.51
CA THR A 798 -33.29 -21.07 -7.55
C THR A 798 -33.04 -20.57 -8.97
N ASP A 799 -32.53 -19.34 -9.12
CA ASP A 799 -32.16 -18.75 -10.40
C ASP A 799 -30.82 -19.31 -10.91
N SER A 800 -30.80 -19.80 -12.15
CA SER A 800 -29.63 -20.38 -12.82
C SER A 800 -28.49 -19.38 -13.06
N ASP A 801 -28.82 -18.08 -13.11
CA ASP A 801 -27.88 -16.98 -13.29
C ASP A 801 -27.25 -16.48 -11.98
N GLY A 802 -27.51 -17.17 -10.85
CA GLY A 802 -26.95 -16.84 -9.56
C GLY A 802 -27.63 -15.65 -8.87
N ILE A 803 -26.94 -15.06 -7.89
CA ILE A 803 -27.50 -14.01 -7.02
C ILE A 803 -26.51 -12.89 -6.72
N LEU A 804 -27.01 -11.66 -6.60
CA LEU A 804 -26.28 -10.47 -6.19
C LEU A 804 -26.49 -10.15 -4.71
N GLN A 805 -25.41 -9.91 -3.96
CA GLN A 805 -25.45 -9.54 -2.54
C GLN A 805 -24.74 -8.22 -2.27
N ILE A 806 -25.32 -7.37 -1.42
CA ILE A 806 -24.69 -6.16 -0.87
C ILE A 806 -23.58 -6.57 0.11
N THR A 807 -22.42 -5.92 0.01
CA THR A 807 -21.28 -6.07 0.93
C THR A 807 -20.75 -4.70 1.40
N ASP A 808 -19.81 -4.71 2.35
CA ASP A 808 -19.14 -3.55 2.96
C ASP A 808 -20.06 -2.61 3.76
N LEU A 809 -20.61 -3.14 4.87
CA LEU A 809 -21.41 -2.36 5.83
C LEU A 809 -20.57 -1.42 6.73
N GLY A 810 -19.25 -1.31 6.52
CA GLY A 810 -18.32 -0.58 7.39
C GLY A 810 -18.52 0.94 7.44
N LEU A 811 -19.29 1.51 6.52
CA LEU A 811 -19.59 2.95 6.42
C LEU A 811 -21.01 3.32 6.90
N ALA A 812 -21.76 2.34 7.43
CA ALA A 812 -23.18 2.43 7.69
C ALA A 812 -23.60 3.50 8.72
N SER A 813 -22.79 3.76 9.75
CA SER A 813 -23.17 4.64 10.88
C SER A 813 -22.25 5.84 11.14
N LEU A 814 -21.15 6.01 10.38
CA LEU A 814 -20.09 6.97 10.71
C LEU A 814 -20.45 8.46 10.58
N HIS A 815 -21.62 8.81 10.06
CA HIS A 815 -22.05 10.20 9.84
C HIS A 815 -23.15 10.70 10.82
N SER A 816 -23.47 9.96 11.90
CA SER A 816 -24.57 10.34 12.81
C SER A 816 -24.20 11.29 13.95
N ILE A 817 -22.91 11.62 14.18
CA ILE A 817 -22.47 12.46 15.31
C ILE A 817 -21.42 13.50 14.90
N GLY A 818 -21.85 14.76 14.74
CA GLY A 818 -21.04 15.92 15.12
C GLY A 818 -20.25 16.68 14.05
N SER A 819 -19.96 16.13 12.87
CA SER A 819 -19.14 16.83 11.86
C SER A 819 -19.95 17.75 10.93
N VAL A 820 -20.49 18.85 11.47
CA VAL A 820 -20.87 20.04 10.68
C VAL A 820 -19.76 21.09 10.84
N SER A 821 -18.57 20.75 10.34
CA SER A 821 -17.43 21.67 10.23
C SER A 821 -16.31 21.03 9.40
N ASN A 822 -15.98 21.69 8.29
CA ASN A 822 -14.82 21.57 7.41
C ASN A 822 -13.72 20.58 7.83
N GLY A 823 -13.62 19.45 7.10
CA GLY A 823 -12.48 18.54 7.10
C GLY A 823 -12.42 17.82 5.74
N ASP A 824 -11.32 18.01 5.01
CA ASP A 824 -11.28 17.76 3.55
C ASP A 824 -11.08 16.26 3.19
N PRO A 825 -11.66 15.74 2.07
CA PRO A 825 -11.88 14.31 1.87
C PRO A 825 -10.72 13.61 1.12
N ALA A 826 -9.47 13.84 1.53
CA ALA A 826 -8.28 13.25 0.89
C ALA A 826 -8.09 11.74 1.14
N GLY A 827 -8.90 11.11 1.99
CA GLY A 827 -8.77 9.71 2.42
C GLY A 827 -9.76 8.71 1.84
N MET A 828 -10.52 9.05 0.79
CA MET A 828 -11.52 8.16 0.18
C MET A 828 -11.26 7.89 -1.30
N LEU A 829 -10.36 6.95 -1.62
CA LEU A 829 -10.33 6.33 -2.95
C LEU A 829 -11.53 5.37 -3.13
N GLY A 830 -12.68 5.97 -3.43
CA GLY A 830 -13.86 5.32 -3.96
C GLY A 830 -14.52 6.27 -4.95
N THR A 831 -14.95 5.77 -6.10
CA THR A 831 -15.45 6.59 -7.21
C THR A 831 -16.61 7.48 -6.75
N LYS A 832 -16.44 8.80 -6.84
CA LYS A 832 -17.41 9.78 -6.32
C LYS A 832 -18.74 9.79 -7.12
N THR A 833 -18.74 9.21 -8.31
CA THR A 833 -19.84 8.95 -9.26
C THR A 833 -21.23 8.77 -8.63
N TYR A 834 -21.37 7.85 -7.67
CA TYR A 834 -22.65 7.45 -7.06
C TYR A 834 -23.13 8.37 -5.92
N ARG A 835 -22.41 9.44 -5.61
CA ARG A 835 -22.76 10.36 -4.50
C ARG A 835 -23.86 11.34 -4.93
N PRO A 836 -24.83 11.67 -4.05
CA PRO A 836 -25.79 12.74 -4.28
C PRO A 836 -25.17 14.14 -4.05
N PRO A 837 -25.80 15.21 -4.57
CA PRO A 837 -25.35 16.59 -4.35
C PRO A 837 -25.48 17.04 -2.87
N ASP A 838 -26.24 16.31 -2.06
CA ASP A 838 -26.58 16.60 -0.65
C ASP A 838 -25.38 17.05 0.20
N ASN A 839 -24.24 16.39 0.02
CA ASN A 839 -22.99 16.65 0.74
C ASN A 839 -22.48 18.07 0.49
N HIS A 840 -22.44 18.46 -0.78
CA HIS A 840 -21.95 19.77 -1.24
C HIS A 840 -22.97 20.89 -0.97
N ARG A 841 -24.21 20.53 -0.60
CA ARG A 841 -25.29 21.45 -0.22
C ARG A 841 -25.46 21.61 1.30
N ASN A 842 -24.56 21.07 2.12
CA ASN A 842 -24.64 21.03 3.59
C ASN A 842 -25.96 20.44 4.13
N LEU A 843 -26.61 19.55 3.38
CA LEU A 843 -27.84 18.89 3.80
C LEU A 843 -27.54 17.73 4.75
N ARG A 844 -28.44 17.47 5.71
CA ARG A 844 -28.30 16.35 6.64
C ARG A 844 -28.34 15.02 5.88
N ILE A 845 -27.21 14.32 5.86
CA ILE A 845 -27.07 12.99 5.29
C ILE A 845 -28.13 12.05 5.91
N SER A 846 -28.89 11.36 5.05
CA SER A 846 -30.02 10.52 5.45
C SER A 846 -30.06 9.23 4.63
N ARG A 847 -31.02 8.35 4.93
CA ARG A 847 -31.31 7.13 4.14
C ARG A 847 -31.59 7.40 2.66
N LYS A 848 -32.04 8.62 2.31
CA LYS A 848 -32.27 9.07 0.92
C LYS A 848 -30.98 9.24 0.12
N TRP A 849 -29.81 9.20 0.77
CA TRP A 849 -28.50 9.09 0.14
C TRP A 849 -28.37 7.79 -0.65
N ASP A 850 -28.66 6.65 0.00
CA ASP A 850 -28.53 5.33 -0.60
C ASP A 850 -29.49 5.14 -1.77
N ILE A 851 -30.67 5.78 -1.72
CA ILE A 851 -31.66 5.75 -2.81
C ILE A 851 -31.14 6.42 -4.07
N TRP A 852 -30.38 7.52 -3.95
CA TRP A 852 -29.71 8.15 -5.09
C TRP A 852 -28.63 7.23 -5.65
N SER A 853 -27.74 6.70 -4.79
CA SER A 853 -26.65 5.81 -5.20
C SER A 853 -27.16 4.54 -5.89
N LEU A 854 -28.25 3.95 -5.37
CA LEU A 854 -28.94 2.81 -5.96
C LEU A 854 -29.61 3.16 -7.30
N GLY A 855 -30.12 4.38 -7.46
CA GLY A 855 -30.69 4.87 -8.71
C GLY A 855 -29.64 5.01 -9.81
N CYS A 856 -28.51 5.62 -9.49
CA CYS A 856 -27.35 5.70 -10.38
C CYS A 856 -26.84 4.30 -10.78
N LEU A 857 -26.79 3.36 -9.83
CA LEU A 857 -26.43 1.96 -10.10
C LEU A 857 -27.43 1.28 -11.04
N TYR A 858 -28.73 1.39 -10.80
CA TYR A 858 -29.74 0.78 -11.67
C TYR A 858 -29.71 1.39 -13.08
N LEU A 859 -29.36 2.67 -13.24
CA LEU A 859 -29.18 3.27 -14.55
C LEU A 859 -27.95 2.72 -15.30
N GLU A 860 -26.83 2.47 -14.63
CA GLU A 860 -25.70 1.72 -15.23
C GLU A 860 -26.10 0.26 -15.56
N PHE A 861 -26.91 -0.38 -14.71
CA PHE A 861 -27.41 -1.75 -14.94
C PHE A 861 -28.30 -1.82 -16.18
N ILE A 862 -29.25 -0.89 -16.36
CA ILE A 862 -30.07 -0.79 -17.58
C ILE A 862 -29.21 -0.47 -18.79
N THR A 863 -28.20 0.40 -18.64
CA THR A 863 -27.22 0.67 -19.70
C THR A 863 -26.52 -0.62 -20.16
N TRP A 864 -26.10 -1.49 -19.23
CA TRP A 864 -25.55 -2.80 -19.58
C TRP A 864 -26.56 -3.73 -20.26
N ILE A 865 -27.82 -3.77 -19.80
CA ILE A 865 -28.88 -4.61 -20.40
C ILE A 865 -29.15 -4.21 -21.86
N VAL A 866 -29.26 -2.91 -22.13
CA VAL A 866 -29.67 -2.37 -23.43
C VAL A 866 -28.48 -2.26 -24.39
N LEU A 867 -27.36 -1.70 -23.94
CA LEU A 867 -26.23 -1.28 -24.78
C LEU A 867 -24.90 -1.99 -24.46
N GLY A 868 -24.85 -2.85 -23.43
CA GLY A 868 -23.64 -3.61 -23.06
C GLY A 868 -22.66 -2.85 -22.16
N PHE A 869 -21.53 -3.49 -21.84
CA PHE A 869 -20.58 -2.97 -20.85
C PHE A 869 -19.85 -1.70 -21.32
N ASP A 870 -19.45 -1.62 -22.58
CA ASP A 870 -18.69 -0.48 -23.11
C ASP A 870 -19.51 0.82 -23.07
N ALA A 871 -20.84 0.70 -23.19
CA ALA A 871 -21.75 1.81 -23.05
C ALA A 871 -21.78 2.39 -21.61
N ILE A 872 -21.46 1.62 -20.57
CA ILE A 872 -21.25 2.18 -19.21
C ILE A 872 -20.01 3.08 -19.19
N VAL A 873 -18.95 2.70 -19.91
CA VAL A 873 -17.72 3.50 -20.01
C VAL A 873 -17.98 4.77 -20.82
N GLU A 874 -18.67 4.65 -21.96
CA GLU A 874 -19.13 5.80 -22.77
C GLU A 874 -19.98 6.76 -21.92
N PHE A 875 -20.93 6.23 -21.13
CA PHE A 875 -21.77 7.04 -20.27
C PHE A 875 -20.97 7.80 -19.19
N ALA A 876 -19.95 7.16 -18.60
CA ALA A 876 -19.06 7.83 -17.65
C ALA A 876 -18.20 8.91 -18.32
N GLU A 877 -17.65 8.67 -19.52
CA GLU A 877 -16.90 9.67 -20.28
C GLU A 877 -17.79 10.86 -20.68
N LEU A 878 -19.03 10.64 -21.11
CA LEU A 878 -19.99 11.70 -21.44
C LEU A 878 -20.39 12.54 -20.23
N ARG A 879 -20.65 11.93 -19.08
CA ARG A 879 -20.86 12.68 -17.82
C ARG A 879 -19.61 13.50 -17.50
N GLY A 880 -18.42 12.89 -17.58
CA GLY A 880 -17.13 13.54 -17.33
C GLY A 880 -16.77 14.67 -18.31
N ALA A 881 -17.34 14.72 -19.51
CA ALA A 881 -17.08 15.82 -20.46
C ALA A 881 -17.76 17.15 -20.06
N GLU A 882 -18.87 17.10 -19.31
CA GLU A 882 -19.69 18.29 -19.00
C GLU A 882 -19.12 19.20 -17.90
N GLY A 883 -17.99 18.87 -17.27
CA GLY A 883 -17.35 19.70 -16.24
C GLY A 883 -16.67 20.97 -16.75
N GLY A 884 -16.42 21.06 -18.06
CA GLY A 884 -15.72 22.19 -18.70
C GLY A 884 -14.19 22.15 -18.55
N GLU A 885 -13.47 22.82 -19.46
CA GLU A 885 -12.00 22.75 -19.55
C GLU A 885 -11.26 23.42 -18.37
N ALA A 886 -11.97 24.16 -17.51
CA ALA A 886 -11.39 24.92 -16.39
C ALA A 886 -11.47 24.18 -15.04
N ASP A 887 -12.29 23.13 -14.91
CA ASP A 887 -12.35 22.35 -13.68
C ASP A 887 -11.37 21.19 -13.76
N GLU A 888 -10.24 21.31 -13.05
CA GLU A 888 -9.24 20.25 -13.06
C GLU A 888 -9.76 18.93 -12.49
N PHE A 889 -10.89 18.88 -11.79
CA PHE A 889 -11.50 17.62 -11.35
C PHE A 889 -12.92 17.48 -11.91
N SER A 890 -13.03 17.28 -13.23
CA SER A 890 -14.29 16.84 -13.82
C SER A 890 -14.65 15.42 -13.37
N GLU A 891 -15.35 15.36 -12.25
CA GLU A 891 -15.92 14.16 -11.65
C GLU A 891 -17.24 13.84 -12.36
N ASP A 892 -17.44 12.54 -12.70
CA ASP A 892 -18.49 12.03 -13.58
C ASP A 892 -19.87 11.94 -12.91
N TYR A 893 -20.20 12.93 -12.07
CA TYR A 893 -21.45 13.01 -11.33
C TYR A 893 -22.70 12.99 -12.22
N PHE A 894 -23.80 12.48 -11.67
CA PHE A 894 -25.12 12.53 -12.31
C PHE A 894 -25.79 13.92 -12.21
N TYR A 895 -25.20 14.86 -11.47
CA TYR A 895 -25.73 16.21 -11.23
C TYR A 895 -24.80 17.31 -11.77
N THR A 896 -25.38 18.47 -12.09
CA THR A 896 -24.69 19.65 -12.63
C THR A 896 -23.75 20.30 -11.58
N THR A 897 -22.68 20.94 -12.02
CA THR A 897 -21.68 21.57 -11.12
C THR A 897 -22.28 22.63 -10.18
N ASP A 898 -23.40 23.27 -10.55
CA ASP A 898 -24.15 24.20 -9.71
C ASP A 898 -25.02 23.53 -8.61
N LEU A 899 -25.05 22.20 -8.58
CA LEU A 899 -25.81 21.34 -7.65
C LEU A 899 -27.34 21.43 -7.76
N ARG A 900 -27.88 22.05 -8.81
CA ARG A 900 -29.33 22.35 -8.95
C ARG A 900 -30.07 21.43 -9.92
N GLY A 901 -29.37 20.73 -10.81
CA GLY A 901 -29.97 19.94 -11.88
C GLY A 901 -29.33 18.59 -12.09
N ILE A 902 -30.07 17.70 -12.75
CA ILE A 902 -29.50 16.49 -13.37
C ILE A 902 -28.76 16.89 -14.64
N ARG A 903 -27.56 16.33 -14.84
CA ARG A 903 -26.69 16.63 -16.00
C ARG A 903 -27.44 16.40 -17.34
N PRO A 904 -27.28 17.28 -18.35
CA PRO A 904 -27.88 17.08 -19.66
C PRO A 904 -27.47 15.73 -20.29
N SER A 905 -26.21 15.33 -20.16
CA SER A 905 -25.70 14.01 -20.57
C SER A 905 -26.51 12.85 -20.00
N VAL A 906 -26.87 12.89 -18.71
CA VAL A 906 -27.70 11.85 -18.06
C VAL A 906 -29.10 11.81 -18.67
N LYS A 907 -29.71 12.96 -18.95
CA LYS A 907 -31.04 13.01 -19.58
C LYS A 907 -30.99 12.47 -21.02
N ALA A 908 -30.04 12.94 -21.82
CA ALA A 908 -29.83 12.47 -23.18
C ALA A 908 -29.51 10.97 -23.24
N TRP A 909 -28.78 10.45 -22.25
CA TRP A 909 -28.51 9.02 -22.11
C TRP A 909 -29.79 8.22 -21.81
N VAL A 910 -30.64 8.70 -20.89
CA VAL A 910 -31.95 8.09 -20.63
C VAL A 910 -32.85 8.13 -21.88
N THR A 911 -32.84 9.23 -22.64
CA THR A 911 -33.56 9.31 -23.93
C THR A 911 -33.06 8.23 -24.91
N ARG A 912 -31.74 8.13 -25.13
CA ARG A 912 -31.13 7.08 -25.95
C ARG A 912 -31.51 5.67 -25.49
N LEU A 913 -31.49 5.41 -24.18
CA LEU A 913 -31.92 4.13 -23.62
C LEU A 913 -33.42 3.88 -23.83
N SER A 914 -34.27 4.92 -23.80
CA SER A 914 -35.73 4.77 -23.98
C SER A 914 -36.18 4.58 -25.43
N GLU A 915 -35.36 5.01 -26.38
CA GLU A 915 -35.60 4.92 -27.83
C GLU A 915 -35.01 3.65 -28.48
N ASP A 916 -34.14 2.92 -27.77
CA ASP A 916 -33.53 1.67 -28.24
C ASP A 916 -34.54 0.52 -28.36
N GLU A 917 -34.44 -0.29 -29.42
CA GLU A 917 -35.33 -1.42 -29.68
C GLU A 917 -35.33 -2.49 -28.55
N ARG A 918 -34.23 -2.60 -27.80
CA ARG A 918 -34.12 -3.51 -26.63
C ARG A 918 -34.81 -2.97 -25.39
N CYS A 919 -35.27 -1.72 -25.38
CA CYS A 919 -35.94 -1.10 -24.24
C CYS A 919 -37.42 -1.48 -24.16
N SER A 920 -37.70 -2.62 -23.54
CA SER A 920 -39.06 -3.11 -23.32
C SER A 920 -39.89 -2.21 -22.40
N ASP A 921 -41.21 -2.37 -22.42
CA ASP A 921 -42.14 -1.56 -21.62
C ASP A 921 -41.79 -1.60 -20.11
N MET A 922 -41.31 -2.75 -19.63
CA MET A 922 -40.75 -2.90 -18.28
C MET A 922 -39.50 -2.04 -18.03
N LEU A 923 -38.52 -2.03 -18.95
CA LEU A 923 -37.30 -1.24 -18.78
C LEU A 923 -37.58 0.26 -18.82
N TYR A 924 -38.57 0.68 -19.62
CA TYR A 924 -39.04 2.07 -19.65
C TYR A 924 -39.71 2.50 -18.34
N ASP A 925 -40.65 1.71 -17.80
CA ASP A 925 -41.28 2.01 -16.51
C ASP A 925 -40.25 2.06 -15.37
N LEU A 926 -39.22 1.21 -15.44
CA LEU A 926 -38.09 1.23 -14.52
C LEU A 926 -37.21 2.49 -14.69
N LEU A 927 -36.94 2.96 -15.91
CA LEU A 927 -36.26 4.24 -16.17
C LEU A 927 -37.07 5.41 -15.61
N CYS A 928 -38.39 5.44 -15.79
CA CYS A 928 -39.29 6.42 -15.19
C CYS A 928 -39.21 6.40 -13.65
N LEU A 929 -39.23 5.22 -13.02
CA LEU A 929 -39.06 5.07 -11.57
C LEU A 929 -37.72 5.64 -11.10
N ILE A 930 -36.62 5.31 -11.79
CA ILE A 930 -35.28 5.81 -11.46
C ILE A 930 -35.23 7.34 -11.56
N MET A 931 -35.64 7.93 -12.68
CA MET A 931 -35.49 9.36 -12.93
C MET A 931 -36.48 10.23 -12.15
N TRP A 932 -37.73 9.77 -11.99
CA TRP A 932 -38.76 10.57 -11.31
C TRP A 932 -38.82 10.33 -9.81
N LYS A 933 -38.23 9.24 -9.28
CA LYS A 933 -38.31 8.88 -7.86
C LYS A 933 -36.99 8.52 -7.17
N MET A 934 -35.88 8.28 -7.88
CA MET A 934 -34.59 7.94 -7.24
C MET A 934 -33.53 9.02 -7.44
N ILE A 935 -33.25 9.40 -8.69
CA ILE A 935 -32.25 10.41 -9.06
C ILE A 935 -32.88 11.81 -9.01
N ARG A 936 -33.29 12.24 -7.80
CA ARG A 936 -33.90 13.55 -7.54
C ARG A 936 -32.97 14.46 -6.74
N ILE A 937 -32.82 15.71 -7.17
CA ILE A 937 -31.92 16.69 -6.54
C ILE A 937 -32.30 16.95 -5.08
N GLU A 938 -33.58 17.12 -4.78
CA GLU A 938 -34.07 17.25 -3.40
C GLU A 938 -34.22 15.87 -2.74
N PRO A 939 -33.63 15.62 -1.56
CA PRO A 939 -33.74 14.32 -0.87
C PRO A 939 -35.16 13.91 -0.50
N ASN A 940 -36.06 14.88 -0.29
CA ASN A 940 -37.45 14.63 0.07
C ASN A 940 -38.31 14.16 -1.12
N ASP A 941 -37.90 14.47 -2.36
CA ASP A 941 -38.55 13.96 -3.58
C ASP A 941 -38.22 12.49 -3.85
N ARG A 942 -37.12 11.99 -3.28
CA ARG A 942 -36.70 10.59 -3.46
C ARG A 942 -37.64 9.65 -2.71
N ILE A 943 -37.94 8.51 -3.30
CA ILE A 943 -38.68 7.39 -2.68
C ILE A 943 -37.94 6.86 -1.43
N ASP A 944 -38.60 6.13 -0.54
CA ASP A 944 -37.90 5.33 0.48
C ASP A 944 -37.68 3.89 0.01
N SER A 945 -36.82 3.14 0.69
CA SER A 945 -36.42 1.79 0.29
C SER A 945 -37.55 0.76 0.38
N GLN A 946 -38.51 0.94 1.29
CA GLN A 946 -39.67 0.05 1.43
C GLN A 946 -40.65 0.28 0.28
N GLN A 947 -40.96 1.54 -0.03
CA GLN A 947 -41.77 1.92 -1.18
C GLN A 947 -41.10 1.52 -2.50
N LEU A 948 -39.79 1.70 -2.63
CA LEU A 948 -39.01 1.27 -3.81
C LEU A 948 -39.11 -0.24 -4.03
N HIS A 949 -38.90 -1.03 -2.97
CA HIS A 949 -39.05 -2.48 -3.03
C HIS A 949 -40.47 -2.89 -3.48
N GLN A 950 -41.52 -2.24 -2.98
CA GLN A 950 -42.89 -2.52 -3.42
C GLN A 950 -43.14 -2.15 -4.90
N GLN A 951 -42.62 -1.02 -5.38
CA GLN A 951 -42.73 -0.64 -6.79
C GLN A 951 -42.01 -1.65 -7.70
N LEU A 952 -40.79 -2.07 -7.32
CA LEU A 952 -40.03 -3.09 -8.05
C LEU A 952 -40.70 -4.48 -8.02
N LEU A 953 -41.36 -4.85 -6.91
CA LEU A 953 -42.20 -6.05 -6.84
C LEU A 953 -43.37 -5.98 -7.83
N ASN A 954 -44.09 -4.86 -7.90
CA ASN A 954 -45.19 -4.69 -8.83
C ASN A 954 -44.72 -4.82 -10.29
N LEU A 955 -43.59 -4.20 -10.65
CA LEU A 955 -42.96 -4.33 -11.98
C LEU A 955 -42.57 -5.79 -12.27
N LEU A 956 -42.05 -6.50 -11.26
CA LEU A 956 -41.65 -7.91 -11.39
C LEU A 956 -42.83 -8.87 -11.53
N GLU A 957 -43.93 -8.64 -10.82
CA GLU A 957 -45.18 -9.40 -10.97
C GLU A 957 -45.78 -9.19 -12.36
N GLN A 958 -45.79 -7.95 -12.86
CA GLN A 958 -46.25 -7.62 -14.20
C GLN A 958 -45.35 -8.25 -15.29
N ALA A 959 -44.02 -8.18 -15.13
CA ALA A 959 -43.07 -8.82 -16.05
C ALA A 959 -43.13 -10.35 -16.04
N SER A 960 -43.45 -10.95 -14.89
CA SER A 960 -43.59 -12.42 -14.76
C SER A 960 -44.92 -12.94 -15.30
N SER A 961 -45.98 -12.13 -15.28
CA SER A 961 -47.32 -12.50 -15.76
C SER A 961 -47.59 -12.10 -17.21
N ASN A 962 -46.93 -11.05 -17.72
CA ASN A 962 -47.09 -10.55 -19.08
C ASN A 962 -45.75 -10.56 -19.84
N GLY A 963 -45.53 -11.62 -20.61
CA GLY A 963 -44.33 -11.77 -21.45
C GLY A 963 -44.13 -10.64 -22.46
N THR A 964 -45.19 -10.00 -22.97
CA THR A 964 -45.02 -8.87 -23.91
C THR A 964 -44.49 -7.62 -23.22
N TYR A 965 -44.86 -7.37 -21.96
CA TYR A 965 -44.33 -6.24 -21.18
C TYR A 965 -42.82 -6.37 -20.91
N LEU A 966 -42.32 -7.60 -20.78
CA LEU A 966 -40.91 -7.90 -20.59
C LEU A 966 -40.05 -7.70 -21.86
N VAL A 967 -40.61 -7.89 -23.07
CA VAL A 967 -39.82 -7.98 -24.32
C VAL A 967 -40.18 -6.97 -25.41
N ARG A 968 -41.36 -6.35 -25.38
CA ARG A 968 -41.84 -5.47 -26.46
C ARG A 968 -41.59 -4.00 -26.13
N ALA A 969 -41.19 -3.23 -27.13
CA ALA A 969 -41.31 -1.78 -27.13
C ALA A 969 -42.66 -1.35 -27.74
N SER A 970 -43.48 -0.66 -26.94
CA SER A 970 -44.68 0.04 -27.40
C SER A 970 -44.36 1.51 -27.75
N GLU A 971 -45.27 2.25 -28.39
CA GLU A 971 -45.12 3.70 -28.55
C GLU A 971 -45.26 4.41 -27.19
N ARG A 972 -44.33 5.30 -26.86
CA ARG A 972 -44.26 5.98 -25.55
C ARG A 972 -43.83 7.45 -25.70
N SER A 973 -44.04 8.23 -24.64
CA SER A 973 -43.52 9.60 -24.54
C SER A 973 -42.05 9.65 -24.09
N PRO A 974 -41.31 10.74 -24.34
CA PRO A 974 -40.00 10.98 -23.71
C PRO A 974 -40.09 11.08 -22.17
N ILE A 975 -39.01 10.71 -21.46
CA ILE A 975 -38.90 10.63 -19.98
C ILE A 975 -38.44 11.95 -19.32
#